data_AF-A0A151N2G1-F1
#
_entry.id   AF-A0A151N2G1-F1
#
_cell.length_a   1.000
_cell.length_b   1.000
_cell.length_c   1.000
_cell.angle_alpha   90.00
_cell.angle_beta   90.00
_cell.angle_gamma   90.00
#
_symmetry.space_group_name_H-M   'P 1'
#
loop_
_entity.id
_entity.type
_entity.pdbx_description
1 polymer ?
#
loop_
_entity_poly.entity_id
_entity_poly.type
_entity_poly.pdbx_seq_one_letter_code
_entity_poly.pdbx_strand_id
1 'polypeptide(L)'
;MAALCEAFTLCGLVAGPGQGVLGLEPAPGADQVLLTDRGRTATLYKVSDQKALGCWSVKQGQMITCPVVCNFETGEFVAVQDDKVLRIWKDEDVNLDKAFKATLSADVYRIHSLPHVEPLVLFRGGAVRTLDALLAAPQQGIENIISDEVIRWSEAFVDAQQPVLIFTTEKDRDYFVYVQKFNPNTLHKYKIEQEESFCPLSFTACLKNNLVTLLCLYSNGCVYKVLMSLQQNVPEREQVLSKSLLLKLVVSGSVLKGTSFTILDKDHVAVLGCLDSPPNVAKEWLTIWNTKFQTLQTSKELPEGTTGQLWCYGEKFFLTHGKVLAVVVYKCETSSLAAAVGKLKDIQTTDRRTMSSFVNWNMLQEEELASLQPQQSVPAKTETRRTLRSRRSAATKVQLGTLTAEQLLLDIKDSSENVIEEELRHFLTNAQMADFQAMIGHIITNLLNRCKTEPTFYPQNCLVQLIQTQGLSYSLCPDLMAVALEKTDVHLLQLCLQQFPDIPESVTCACLKAFLSISDDSLEGTNVNLDSVICYIDIADNDKVEKQTGTVQNGFNSEMLEDDISDIQLTQKPHMIDSNDSCPVGPQKAALLNAILRSAYSETFLLPHLKDLSAQQVMLFLQYLRYLYEKCSEKVSMDLPGVLCPTINQIMDWMCLLLDAHFTVVVMLPEAKGLLSNLHKFVRAQVRFYSELNKIEGSLQELQRIKHQKDIDLYSIEVLELV
;
A
#
# COMPACT_ATOMS: atom_id res chain seq x y z
N MET A 1 -8.31 0.72 -5.77
CA MET A 1 -8.69 -0.59 -6.38
C MET A 1 -10.12 -0.89 -5.96
N ALA A 2 -10.92 -1.66 -6.71
CA ALA A 2 -12.24 -2.03 -6.22
C ALA A 2 -12.13 -2.86 -4.94
N ALA A 3 -13.03 -2.61 -4.00
CA ALA A 3 -13.08 -3.29 -2.71
C ALA A 3 -14.51 -3.72 -2.39
N LEU A 4 -14.63 -4.94 -1.86
CA LEU A 4 -15.87 -5.46 -1.28
C LEU A 4 -15.80 -5.28 0.24
N CYS A 5 -16.74 -4.52 0.80
CA CYS A 5 -16.84 -4.32 2.24
C CYS A 5 -17.43 -5.56 2.94
N GLU A 6 -17.51 -5.49 4.28
CA GLU A 6 -18.19 -6.51 5.08
C GLU A 6 -19.66 -6.68 4.64
N ALA A 7 -20.13 -7.92 4.66
CA ALA A 7 -21.52 -8.23 4.34
C ALA A 7 -22.35 -8.10 5.60
N PHE A 8 -23.58 -7.63 5.47
CA PHE A 8 -24.57 -7.72 6.54
C PHE A 8 -25.86 -8.37 6.03
N THR A 9 -26.64 -8.94 6.94
CA THR A 9 -27.92 -9.57 6.63
C THR A 9 -29.02 -8.53 6.60
N LEU A 10 -29.80 -8.47 5.52
CA LEU A 10 -31.01 -7.65 5.45
C LEU A 10 -32.20 -8.36 6.09
N CYS A 11 -32.44 -9.61 5.71
CA CYS A 11 -33.53 -10.43 6.26
C CYS A 11 -33.25 -11.92 6.12
N GLY A 12 -33.89 -12.73 6.95
CA GLY A 12 -33.93 -14.19 6.80
C GLY A 12 -34.94 -14.60 5.74
N LEU A 13 -34.59 -15.58 4.93
CA LEU A 13 -35.45 -16.20 3.92
C LEU A 13 -36.06 -17.49 4.49
N VAL A 14 -37.37 -17.67 4.27
CA VAL A 14 -38.07 -18.87 4.71
C VAL A 14 -37.75 -20.01 3.73
N ALA A 15 -37.23 -21.11 4.26
CA ALA A 15 -36.87 -22.29 3.46
C ALA A 15 -38.08 -23.20 3.24
N GLY A 16 -38.48 -23.39 1.97
CA GLY A 16 -39.53 -24.33 1.57
C GLY A 16 -39.55 -24.56 0.05
N PRO A 17 -40.08 -25.68 -0.44
CA PRO A 17 -40.22 -25.93 -1.88
C PRO A 17 -41.16 -24.90 -2.50
N GLY A 18 -40.65 -24.12 -3.47
CA GLY A 18 -41.37 -23.01 -4.10
C GLY A 18 -41.24 -21.66 -3.37
N GLN A 19 -40.51 -21.58 -2.26
CA GLN A 19 -40.19 -20.36 -1.54
C GLN A 19 -38.78 -19.89 -1.87
N GLY A 20 -38.61 -18.59 -2.13
CA GLY A 20 -37.35 -17.95 -2.52
C GLY A 20 -37.60 -16.50 -2.91
N VAL A 21 -36.59 -15.76 -3.33
CA VAL A 21 -36.79 -14.37 -3.79
C VAL A 21 -37.22 -14.36 -5.25
N LEU A 22 -38.33 -13.68 -5.54
CA LEU A 22 -38.81 -13.48 -6.91
C LEU A 22 -38.03 -12.35 -7.58
N GLY A 23 -37.87 -11.25 -6.87
CA GLY A 23 -37.09 -10.10 -7.31
C GLY A 23 -36.91 -9.08 -6.19
N LEU A 24 -35.88 -8.26 -6.35
CA LEU A 24 -35.64 -7.06 -5.57
C LEU A 24 -35.70 -5.89 -6.54
N GLU A 25 -36.41 -4.82 -6.18
CA GLU A 25 -36.53 -3.61 -7.01
C GLU A 25 -36.30 -2.36 -6.15
N PRO A 26 -35.86 -1.23 -6.73
CA PRO A 26 -35.65 0.01 -5.98
C PRO A 26 -37.01 0.64 -5.59
N ALA A 27 -37.04 1.27 -4.41
CA ALA A 27 -38.20 2.00 -3.91
C ALA A 27 -37.96 3.53 -3.96
N PRO A 28 -38.94 4.40 -3.65
CA PRO A 28 -38.80 5.86 -3.79
C PRO A 28 -37.64 6.46 -2.97
N GLY A 29 -37.36 5.88 -1.79
CA GLY A 29 -36.23 6.29 -0.97
C GLY A 29 -34.92 5.73 -1.50
N ALA A 30 -33.87 6.56 -1.58
CA ALA A 30 -32.53 6.15 -2.01
C ALA A 30 -31.90 5.00 -1.21
N ASP A 31 -32.40 4.74 0.00
CA ASP A 31 -31.98 3.64 0.88
C ASP A 31 -33.09 2.60 1.14
N GLN A 32 -34.10 2.57 0.27
CA GLN A 32 -35.22 1.64 0.38
C GLN A 32 -35.23 0.66 -0.79
N VAL A 33 -35.55 -0.60 -0.48
CA VAL A 33 -35.67 -1.68 -1.48
C VAL A 33 -36.95 -2.46 -1.27
N LEU A 34 -37.58 -2.87 -2.37
CA LEU A 34 -38.80 -3.64 -2.36
C LEU A 34 -38.48 -5.10 -2.68
N LEU A 35 -38.61 -5.96 -1.68
CA LEU A 35 -38.41 -7.39 -1.80
C LEU A 35 -39.73 -8.07 -2.14
N THR A 36 -39.75 -8.82 -3.25
CA THR A 36 -40.86 -9.68 -3.62
C THR A 36 -40.45 -11.13 -3.44
N ASP A 37 -41.18 -11.88 -2.60
CA ASP A 37 -40.95 -13.30 -2.43
C ASP A 37 -41.68 -14.11 -3.52
N ARG A 38 -41.11 -15.25 -3.91
CA ARG A 38 -41.77 -16.29 -4.73
C ARG A 38 -42.91 -16.87 -3.90
N GLY A 39 -44.08 -16.25 -4.04
CA GLY A 39 -45.24 -16.56 -3.25
C GLY A 39 -46.21 -15.39 -3.24
N ARG A 40 -46.46 -14.84 -2.05
CA ARG A 40 -47.59 -13.95 -1.79
C ARG A 40 -47.22 -12.59 -1.20
N THR A 41 -45.96 -12.35 -0.87
CA THR A 41 -45.52 -11.21 -0.06
C THR A 41 -44.64 -10.24 -0.83
N ALA A 42 -44.88 -8.96 -0.60
CA ALA A 42 -43.99 -7.86 -0.97
C ALA A 42 -43.65 -7.07 0.30
N THR A 43 -42.36 -6.84 0.56
CA THR A 43 -41.89 -6.20 1.77
C THR A 43 -40.94 -5.06 1.44
N LEU A 44 -41.23 -3.86 1.93
CA LEU A 44 -40.39 -2.68 1.80
C LEU A 44 -39.38 -2.65 2.95
N TYR A 45 -38.09 -2.60 2.63
CA TYR A 45 -37.01 -2.53 3.60
C TYR A 45 -36.25 -1.21 3.51
N LYS A 46 -35.85 -0.67 4.66
CA LYS A 46 -34.79 0.32 4.77
C LYS A 46 -33.46 -0.39 5.02
N VAL A 47 -32.53 -0.23 4.07
CA VAL A 47 -31.30 -1.04 4.01
C VAL A 47 -30.32 -0.67 5.13
N SER A 48 -30.15 0.62 5.45
CA SER A 48 -29.27 1.06 6.55
C SER A 48 -29.69 0.55 7.93
N ASP A 49 -30.99 0.56 8.22
CA ASP A 49 -31.53 0.19 9.53
C ASP A 49 -31.84 -1.31 9.63
N GLN A 50 -31.76 -2.07 8.53
CA GLN A 50 -32.19 -3.48 8.43
C GLN A 50 -33.63 -3.71 8.91
N LYS A 51 -34.51 -2.73 8.66
CA LYS A 51 -35.90 -2.74 9.13
C LYS A 51 -36.88 -2.83 7.97
N ALA A 52 -37.89 -3.69 8.12
CA ALA A 52 -39.07 -3.68 7.27
C ALA A 52 -39.94 -2.48 7.64
N LEU A 53 -40.26 -1.64 6.65
CA LEU A 53 -41.15 -0.49 6.79
C LEU A 53 -42.61 -0.89 6.53
N GLY A 54 -42.85 -1.76 5.55
CA GLY A 54 -44.17 -2.23 5.16
C GLY A 54 -44.11 -3.65 4.61
N CYS A 55 -45.17 -4.43 4.82
CA CYS A 55 -45.31 -5.77 4.26
C CYS A 55 -46.75 -5.99 3.82
N TRP A 56 -46.92 -6.36 2.55
CA TRP A 56 -48.21 -6.59 1.94
C TRP A 56 -48.28 -8.03 1.44
N SER A 57 -49.40 -8.70 1.66
CA SER A 57 -49.63 -10.05 1.17
C SER A 57 -50.95 -10.22 0.43
N VAL A 58 -50.94 -11.01 -0.66
CA VAL A 58 -52.16 -11.42 -1.36
C VAL A 58 -52.85 -12.58 -0.65
N LYS A 59 -54.14 -12.79 -0.95
CA LYS A 59 -54.95 -13.85 -0.32
C LYS A 59 -54.36 -15.24 -0.54
N GLN A 60 -54.69 -16.16 0.35
CA GLN A 60 -54.35 -17.57 0.21
C GLN A 60 -54.91 -18.14 -1.10
N GLY A 61 -54.04 -18.73 -1.92
CA GLY A 61 -54.36 -19.25 -3.25
C GLY A 61 -54.04 -18.32 -4.42
N GLN A 62 -53.68 -17.07 -4.16
CA GLN A 62 -53.19 -16.11 -5.16
C GLN A 62 -51.67 -15.98 -5.05
N MET A 63 -51.01 -15.68 -6.16
CA MET A 63 -49.55 -15.47 -6.15
C MET A 63 -49.16 -14.21 -6.94
N ILE A 64 -48.09 -13.57 -6.48
CA ILE A 64 -47.43 -12.49 -7.20
C ILE A 64 -46.49 -13.13 -8.22
N THR A 65 -46.71 -12.87 -9.50
CA THR A 65 -45.98 -13.56 -10.59
C THR A 65 -44.82 -12.75 -11.17
N CYS A 66 -44.77 -11.44 -10.92
CA CYS A 66 -43.64 -10.57 -11.28
C CYS A 66 -43.10 -9.80 -10.06
N PRO A 67 -41.85 -9.31 -10.08
CA PRO A 67 -41.36 -8.38 -9.07
C PRO A 67 -42.28 -7.16 -8.96
N VAL A 68 -42.60 -6.75 -7.73
CA VAL A 68 -43.35 -5.52 -7.47
C VAL A 68 -42.43 -4.34 -7.73
N VAL A 69 -42.94 -3.33 -8.43
CA VAL A 69 -42.19 -2.10 -8.74
C VAL A 69 -42.89 -0.89 -8.13
N CYS A 70 -42.14 0.18 -7.90
CA CYS A 70 -42.71 1.47 -7.53
C CYS A 70 -42.83 2.36 -8.77
N ASN A 71 -43.98 3.01 -8.97
CA ASN A 71 -44.09 4.14 -9.87
C ASN A 71 -43.43 5.35 -9.19
N PHE A 72 -42.33 5.85 -9.76
CA PHE A 72 -41.57 6.96 -9.19
C PHE A 72 -42.26 8.33 -9.37
N GLU A 73 -43.23 8.43 -10.29
CA GLU A 73 -44.00 9.66 -10.51
C GLU A 73 -45.13 9.82 -9.49
N THR A 74 -45.84 8.72 -9.20
CA THR A 74 -47.01 8.74 -8.29
C THR A 74 -46.68 8.28 -6.87
N GLY A 75 -45.57 7.58 -6.65
CA GLY A 75 -45.21 6.95 -5.38
C GLY A 75 -46.03 5.69 -5.06
N GLU A 76 -46.74 5.14 -6.05
CA GLU A 76 -47.60 3.96 -5.89
C GLU A 76 -46.84 2.67 -6.24
N PHE A 77 -47.15 1.59 -5.53
CA PHE A 77 -46.62 0.26 -5.80
C PHE A 77 -47.52 -0.49 -6.78
N VAL A 78 -46.92 -1.20 -7.72
CA VAL A 78 -47.61 -1.93 -8.78
C VAL A 78 -47.14 -3.39 -8.77
N ALA A 79 -48.10 -4.32 -8.69
CA ALA A 79 -47.84 -5.76 -8.78
C ALA A 79 -48.75 -6.44 -9.79
N VAL A 80 -48.26 -7.55 -10.35
CA VAL A 80 -49.08 -8.49 -11.13
C VAL A 80 -49.37 -9.71 -10.28
N GLN A 81 -50.66 -10.00 -10.15
CA GLN A 81 -51.20 -11.19 -9.52
C GLN A 81 -51.71 -12.16 -10.59
N ASP A 82 -51.36 -13.44 -10.43
CA ASP A 82 -51.82 -14.54 -11.30
C ASP A 82 -51.67 -14.21 -12.80
N ASP A 83 -50.53 -13.64 -13.19
CA ASP A 83 -50.11 -13.25 -14.55
C ASP A 83 -50.95 -12.17 -15.26
N LYS A 84 -52.20 -11.89 -14.85
CA LYS A 84 -53.12 -11.00 -15.57
C LYS A 84 -53.65 -9.82 -14.76
N VAL A 85 -53.59 -9.89 -13.44
CA VAL A 85 -54.29 -8.92 -12.59
C VAL A 85 -53.30 -7.89 -12.05
N LEU A 86 -53.41 -6.64 -12.48
CA LEU A 86 -52.69 -5.51 -11.89
C LEU A 86 -53.32 -5.13 -10.55
N ARG A 87 -52.47 -4.93 -9.54
CA ARG A 87 -52.83 -4.25 -8.29
C ARG A 87 -51.97 -3.01 -8.07
N ILE A 88 -52.59 -1.91 -7.66
CA ILE A 88 -51.93 -0.63 -7.39
C ILE A 88 -52.34 -0.13 -6.00
N TRP A 89 -51.36 0.22 -5.16
CA TRP A 89 -51.57 0.69 -3.79
C TRP A 89 -50.49 1.66 -3.34
N LYS A 90 -50.72 2.35 -2.22
CA LYS A 90 -49.75 3.26 -1.56
C LYS A 90 -49.22 2.65 -0.27
N ASP A 91 -48.16 3.25 0.28
CA ASP A 91 -47.56 2.80 1.54
C ASP A 91 -48.54 2.82 2.73
N GLU A 92 -49.52 3.74 2.69
CA GLU A 92 -50.58 3.87 3.70
C GLU A 92 -51.60 2.71 3.67
N ASP A 93 -51.66 1.94 2.57
CA ASP A 93 -52.66 0.89 2.39
C ASP A 93 -52.25 -0.38 3.14
N VAL A 94 -52.98 -0.70 4.23
CA VAL A 94 -52.69 -1.89 5.05
C VAL A 94 -53.12 -3.20 4.39
N ASN A 95 -54.11 -3.17 3.48
CA ASN A 95 -54.69 -4.38 2.88
C ASN A 95 -54.78 -4.30 1.35
N LEU A 96 -54.00 -5.15 0.69
CA LEU A 96 -54.00 -5.32 -0.77
C LEU A 96 -55.37 -5.64 -1.36
N ASP A 97 -56.30 -6.24 -0.61
CA ASP A 97 -57.62 -6.61 -1.12
C ASP A 97 -58.56 -5.45 -1.37
N LYS A 98 -58.29 -4.32 -0.73
CA LYS A 98 -59.01 -3.07 -0.95
C LYS A 98 -58.30 -2.17 -1.98
N ALA A 99 -57.07 -2.55 -2.36
CA ALA A 99 -56.30 -1.83 -3.35
C ALA A 99 -56.95 -1.91 -4.74
N PHE A 100 -56.58 -0.96 -5.60
CA PHE A 100 -57.07 -0.92 -6.96
C PHE A 100 -56.72 -2.22 -7.69
N LYS A 101 -57.66 -2.73 -8.51
CA LYS A 101 -57.49 -3.96 -9.28
C LYS A 101 -57.96 -3.76 -10.71
N ALA A 102 -57.11 -4.13 -11.68
CA ALA A 102 -57.46 -4.20 -13.10
C ALA A 102 -57.05 -5.55 -13.68
N THR A 103 -57.95 -6.22 -14.40
CA THR A 103 -57.64 -7.46 -15.12
C THR A 103 -57.25 -7.13 -16.55
N LEU A 104 -56.11 -7.63 -17.00
CA LEU A 104 -55.58 -7.46 -18.36
C LEU A 104 -56.04 -8.59 -19.29
N SER A 105 -55.99 -8.34 -20.59
CA SER A 105 -56.37 -9.29 -21.64
C SER A 105 -55.31 -10.37 -21.92
N ALA A 106 -54.03 -10.10 -21.62
CA ALA A 106 -52.90 -11.00 -21.87
C ALA A 106 -51.98 -11.14 -20.64
N ASP A 107 -51.14 -12.17 -20.64
CA ASP A 107 -50.22 -12.49 -19.55
C ASP A 107 -49.01 -11.55 -19.53
N VAL A 108 -48.74 -10.96 -18.37
CA VAL A 108 -47.60 -10.08 -18.14
C VAL A 108 -46.35 -10.93 -17.86
N TYR A 109 -45.22 -10.54 -18.46
CA TYR A 109 -43.92 -11.09 -18.17
C TYR A 109 -43.23 -10.31 -17.05
N ARG A 110 -43.10 -8.98 -17.20
CA ARG A 110 -42.43 -8.11 -16.22
C ARG A 110 -42.91 -6.67 -16.35
N ILE A 111 -42.90 -5.93 -15.24
CA ILE A 111 -43.06 -4.48 -15.23
C ILE A 111 -41.68 -3.85 -15.00
N HIS A 112 -41.33 -2.85 -15.80
CA HIS A 112 -40.13 -2.05 -15.66
C HIS A 112 -40.49 -0.66 -15.20
N SER A 113 -39.92 -0.21 -14.08
CA SER A 113 -40.07 1.16 -13.60
C SER A 113 -38.75 1.88 -13.69
N LEU A 114 -38.80 3.14 -14.14
CA LEU A 114 -37.64 4.02 -14.30
C LEU A 114 -37.93 5.36 -13.60
N PRO A 115 -36.91 6.04 -13.05
CA PRO A 115 -37.11 7.37 -12.50
C PRO A 115 -37.62 8.34 -13.57
N HIS A 116 -38.64 9.15 -13.22
CA HIS A 116 -39.23 10.18 -14.10
C HIS A 116 -39.82 9.66 -15.42
N VAL A 117 -40.15 8.37 -15.48
CA VAL A 117 -40.85 7.78 -16.61
C VAL A 117 -41.92 6.83 -16.10
N GLU A 118 -43.07 6.86 -16.76
CA GLU A 118 -44.19 5.95 -16.52
C GLU A 118 -43.77 4.47 -16.64
N PRO A 119 -44.23 3.58 -15.74
CA PRO A 119 -43.88 2.16 -15.80
C PRO A 119 -44.30 1.48 -17.11
N LEU A 120 -43.41 0.65 -17.64
CA LEU A 120 -43.64 -0.13 -18.85
C LEU A 120 -43.99 -1.58 -18.51
N VAL A 121 -45.05 -2.09 -19.12
CA VAL A 121 -45.52 -3.47 -18.96
C VAL A 121 -45.14 -4.28 -20.19
N LEU A 122 -44.26 -5.27 -20.01
CA LEU A 122 -43.86 -6.25 -21.02
C LEU A 122 -44.73 -7.50 -20.88
N PHE A 123 -45.43 -7.87 -21.95
CA PHE A 123 -46.25 -9.08 -22.01
C PHE A 123 -45.44 -10.29 -22.45
N ARG A 124 -45.90 -11.50 -22.08
CA ARG A 124 -45.26 -12.77 -22.53
C ARG A 124 -45.25 -12.92 -24.06
N GLY A 125 -46.19 -12.27 -24.74
CA GLY A 125 -46.23 -12.17 -26.21
C GLY A 125 -45.30 -11.11 -26.81
N GLY A 126 -44.43 -10.47 -26.01
CA GLY A 126 -43.43 -9.50 -26.48
C GLY A 126 -43.94 -8.08 -26.70
N ALA A 127 -45.26 -7.85 -26.67
CA ALA A 127 -45.82 -6.50 -26.73
C ALA A 127 -45.49 -5.70 -25.47
N VAL A 128 -45.34 -4.39 -25.65
CA VAL A 128 -45.05 -3.44 -24.57
C VAL A 128 -46.10 -2.33 -24.56
N ARG A 129 -46.60 -1.98 -23.37
CA ARG A 129 -47.55 -0.87 -23.17
C ARG A 129 -47.14 -0.06 -21.94
N THR A 130 -47.52 1.21 -21.92
CA THR A 130 -47.41 2.04 -20.72
C THR A 130 -48.56 1.70 -19.76
N LEU A 131 -48.35 1.95 -18.46
CA LEU A 131 -49.30 1.61 -17.41
C LEU A 131 -50.63 2.37 -17.54
N ASP A 132 -50.62 3.68 -17.74
CA ASP A 132 -51.76 4.57 -17.91
C ASP A 132 -52.60 4.18 -19.13
N ALA A 133 -51.96 3.79 -20.24
CA ALA A 133 -52.68 3.27 -21.40
C ALA A 133 -53.45 1.98 -21.06
N LEU A 134 -52.85 1.11 -20.22
CA LEU A 134 -53.52 -0.09 -19.72
C LEU A 134 -54.60 0.23 -18.69
N LEU A 135 -54.42 1.24 -17.85
CA LEU A 135 -55.41 1.66 -16.86
C LEU A 135 -56.64 2.32 -17.51
N ALA A 136 -56.43 3.06 -18.60
CA ALA A 136 -57.52 3.64 -19.39
C ALA A 136 -58.35 2.56 -20.12
N ALA A 137 -57.71 1.50 -20.62
CA ALA A 137 -58.38 0.39 -21.30
C ALA A 137 -57.78 -0.99 -20.96
N PRO A 138 -58.11 -1.60 -19.80
CA PRO A 138 -57.48 -2.84 -19.34
C PRO A 138 -57.73 -4.06 -20.24
N GLN A 139 -58.86 -4.08 -20.93
CA GLN A 139 -59.28 -5.17 -21.82
C GLN A 139 -58.94 -4.90 -23.30
N GLN A 140 -58.01 -3.98 -23.57
CA GLN A 140 -57.54 -3.73 -24.94
C GLN A 140 -56.91 -4.96 -25.56
N GLY A 141 -56.96 -5.08 -26.89
CA GLY A 141 -56.26 -6.14 -27.61
C GLY A 141 -54.74 -5.97 -27.49
N ILE A 142 -54.05 -7.03 -27.08
CA ILE A 142 -52.58 -7.06 -26.98
C ILE A 142 -52.06 -7.98 -28.07
N GLU A 143 -51.16 -7.46 -28.89
CA GLU A 143 -50.56 -8.18 -30.00
C GLU A 143 -49.52 -9.20 -29.49
N ASN A 144 -49.45 -10.37 -30.15
CA ASN A 144 -48.37 -11.33 -29.93
C ASN A 144 -47.30 -11.10 -31.01
N ILE A 145 -46.23 -10.42 -30.62
CA ILE A 145 -45.08 -10.12 -31.46
C ILE A 145 -44.17 -11.36 -31.59
N ILE A 146 -44.06 -12.13 -30.51
CA ILE A 146 -43.33 -13.40 -30.48
C ILE A 146 -44.32 -14.57 -30.35
N SER A 147 -44.10 -15.61 -31.15
CA SER A 147 -45.00 -16.78 -31.22
C SER A 147 -44.42 -18.00 -30.49
N ASP A 148 -43.17 -18.37 -30.80
CA ASP A 148 -42.52 -19.58 -30.26
C ASP A 148 -41.26 -19.26 -29.43
N GLU A 149 -40.95 -17.98 -29.23
CA GLU A 149 -39.73 -17.55 -28.55
C GLU A 149 -40.01 -17.34 -27.06
N VAL A 150 -39.07 -17.73 -26.19
CA VAL A 150 -39.19 -17.55 -24.73
C VAL A 150 -38.33 -16.39 -24.28
N ILE A 151 -38.93 -15.39 -23.63
CA ILE A 151 -38.19 -14.25 -23.05
C ILE A 151 -37.29 -14.74 -21.92
N ARG A 152 -35.98 -14.49 -22.02
CA ARG A 152 -34.97 -14.88 -21.03
C ARG A 152 -34.51 -13.74 -20.14
N TRP A 153 -34.50 -12.52 -20.65
CA TRP A 153 -34.04 -11.34 -19.94
C TRP A 153 -34.69 -10.08 -20.49
N SER A 154 -34.89 -9.08 -19.64
CA SER A 154 -35.38 -7.76 -20.04
C SER A 154 -34.86 -6.67 -19.11
N GLU A 155 -34.57 -5.50 -19.66
CA GLU A 155 -34.14 -4.30 -18.94
C GLU A 155 -34.60 -3.05 -19.69
N ALA A 156 -34.93 -1.99 -18.93
CA ALA A 156 -35.38 -0.71 -19.48
C ALA A 156 -34.35 0.38 -19.19
N PHE A 157 -34.23 1.34 -20.11
CA PHE A 157 -33.30 2.46 -20.04
C PHE A 157 -34.00 3.76 -20.41
N VAL A 158 -33.39 4.89 -20.07
CA VAL A 158 -33.83 6.22 -20.53
C VAL A 158 -32.81 6.76 -21.53
N ASP A 159 -33.25 7.03 -22.76
CA ASP A 159 -32.47 7.70 -23.82
C ASP A 159 -33.12 9.05 -24.15
N ALA A 160 -32.40 10.17 -24.00
CA ALA A 160 -32.92 11.51 -24.33
C ALA A 160 -34.36 11.80 -23.79
N GLN A 161 -34.64 11.42 -22.53
CA GLN A 161 -35.95 11.50 -21.87
C GLN A 161 -37.06 10.61 -22.45
N GLN A 162 -36.71 9.58 -23.23
CA GLN A 162 -37.64 8.57 -23.73
C GLN A 162 -37.24 7.21 -23.18
N PRO A 163 -38.19 6.37 -22.77
CA PRO A 163 -37.87 5.00 -22.38
C PRO A 163 -37.44 4.18 -23.61
N VAL A 164 -36.53 3.25 -23.38
CA VAL A 164 -36.14 2.20 -24.33
C VAL A 164 -36.18 0.88 -23.58
N LEU A 165 -36.97 -0.09 -24.07
CA LEU A 165 -37.02 -1.43 -23.49
C LEU A 165 -36.22 -2.40 -24.36
N ILE A 166 -35.39 -3.22 -23.71
CA ILE A 166 -34.58 -4.23 -24.37
C ILE A 166 -34.89 -5.58 -23.73
N PHE A 167 -35.16 -6.59 -24.54
CA PHE A 167 -35.35 -7.94 -24.04
C PHE A 167 -34.73 -8.96 -24.99
N THR A 168 -34.30 -10.09 -24.42
CA THR A 168 -33.75 -11.21 -25.18
C THR A 168 -34.70 -12.40 -25.14
N THR A 169 -34.77 -13.11 -26.26
CA THR A 169 -35.56 -14.32 -26.41
C THR A 169 -34.70 -15.48 -26.86
N GLU A 170 -35.16 -16.70 -26.59
CA GLU A 170 -34.54 -17.93 -27.05
C GLU A 170 -35.55 -18.76 -27.87
N LYS A 171 -35.12 -19.27 -29.02
CA LYS A 171 -35.84 -20.26 -29.84
C LYS A 171 -34.84 -21.25 -30.41
N ASP A 172 -35.02 -22.55 -30.20
CA ASP A 172 -34.16 -23.60 -30.77
C ASP A 172 -32.65 -23.36 -30.58
N ARG A 173 -32.26 -22.82 -29.41
CA ARG A 173 -30.91 -22.33 -29.03
C ARG A 173 -30.46 -21.04 -29.70
N ASP A 174 -31.16 -20.52 -30.71
CA ASP A 174 -30.94 -19.17 -31.23
C ASP A 174 -31.39 -18.12 -30.21
N TYR A 175 -30.58 -17.06 -30.08
CA TYR A 175 -30.87 -15.94 -29.20
C TYR A 175 -31.14 -14.68 -30.04
N PHE A 176 -32.26 -14.04 -29.75
CA PHE A 176 -32.65 -12.79 -30.39
C PHE A 176 -32.68 -11.66 -29.37
N VAL A 177 -32.42 -10.45 -29.83
CA VAL A 177 -32.52 -9.22 -29.03
C VAL A 177 -33.57 -8.33 -29.69
N TYR A 178 -34.50 -7.88 -28.87
CA TYR A 178 -35.54 -6.94 -29.26
C TYR A 178 -35.28 -5.60 -28.59
N VAL A 179 -35.34 -4.53 -29.39
CA VAL A 179 -35.18 -3.16 -28.92
C VAL A 179 -36.43 -2.37 -29.27
N GLN A 180 -37.22 -2.02 -28.25
CA GLN A 180 -38.44 -1.24 -28.37
C GLN A 180 -38.17 0.22 -28.01
N LYS A 181 -38.47 1.12 -28.94
CA LYS A 181 -38.55 2.57 -28.73
C LYS A 181 -40.01 3.01 -28.75
N PHE A 182 -40.33 4.09 -28.06
CA PHE A 182 -41.71 4.59 -27.97
C PHE A 182 -41.95 5.87 -28.78
N ASN A 183 -40.89 6.56 -29.22
CA ASN A 183 -41.00 7.80 -29.99
C ASN A 183 -39.92 7.90 -31.09
N PRO A 184 -40.20 7.47 -32.34
CA PRO A 184 -41.41 6.77 -32.79
C PRO A 184 -41.51 5.34 -32.21
N ASN A 185 -42.72 4.79 -32.14
CA ASN A 185 -42.96 3.43 -31.66
C ASN A 185 -42.38 2.39 -32.65
N THR A 186 -41.13 1.99 -32.45
CA THR A 186 -40.44 1.04 -33.34
C THR A 186 -39.86 -0.12 -32.56
N LEU A 187 -40.00 -1.31 -33.13
CA LEU A 187 -39.40 -2.53 -32.61
C LEU A 187 -38.38 -3.05 -33.61
N HIS A 188 -37.15 -3.26 -33.15
CA HIS A 188 -36.10 -3.88 -33.95
C HIS A 188 -35.77 -5.26 -33.39
N LYS A 189 -35.64 -6.25 -34.28
CA LYS A 189 -35.23 -7.62 -33.96
C LYS A 189 -33.83 -7.87 -34.50
N TYR A 190 -32.94 -8.36 -33.64
CA TYR A 190 -31.57 -8.72 -33.97
C TYR A 190 -31.31 -10.17 -33.60
N LYS A 191 -30.51 -10.89 -34.41
CA LYS A 191 -30.03 -12.24 -34.09
C LYS A 191 -28.61 -12.16 -33.54
N ILE A 192 -28.32 -12.79 -32.41
CA ILE A 192 -26.95 -12.86 -31.87
C ILE A 192 -26.19 -13.97 -32.60
N GLU A 193 -24.96 -13.68 -33.05
CA GLU A 193 -24.05 -14.68 -33.62
C GLU A 193 -23.78 -15.85 -32.65
N GLN A 194 -24.02 -17.08 -33.11
CA GLN A 194 -23.82 -18.30 -32.33
C GLN A 194 -22.44 -18.93 -32.52
N GLU A 195 -21.95 -19.57 -31.46
CA GLU A 195 -20.93 -20.63 -31.54
C GLU A 195 -21.61 -21.93 -31.06
N GLU A 196 -21.51 -23.00 -31.85
CA GLU A 196 -22.32 -24.23 -31.68
C GLU A 196 -22.11 -24.95 -30.33
N SER A 197 -21.05 -24.62 -29.58
CA SER A 197 -20.63 -25.34 -28.37
C SER A 197 -21.06 -24.69 -27.04
N PHE A 198 -21.41 -23.40 -27.01
CA PHE A 198 -21.64 -22.67 -25.74
C PHE A 198 -22.90 -21.82 -25.76
N CYS A 199 -23.64 -21.79 -24.66
CA CYS A 199 -24.85 -21.00 -24.49
C CYS A 199 -24.62 -19.81 -23.54
N PRO A 200 -25.32 -18.68 -23.77
CA PRO A 200 -25.36 -17.59 -22.81
C PRO A 200 -26.12 -18.01 -21.54
N LEU A 201 -25.53 -17.75 -20.39
CA LEU A 201 -26.07 -18.01 -19.06
C LEU A 201 -26.83 -16.80 -18.50
N SER A 202 -26.34 -15.60 -18.81
CA SER A 202 -26.87 -14.36 -18.28
C SER A 202 -26.65 -13.22 -19.26
N PHE A 203 -27.44 -12.16 -19.12
CA PHE A 203 -27.39 -10.95 -19.92
C PHE A 203 -27.45 -9.73 -19.00
N THR A 204 -26.80 -8.65 -19.42
CA THR A 204 -26.94 -7.30 -18.83
C THR A 204 -26.65 -6.29 -19.92
N ALA A 205 -27.29 -5.12 -19.88
CA ALA A 205 -27.01 -4.08 -20.86
C ALA A 205 -26.75 -2.74 -20.21
N CYS A 206 -26.05 -1.88 -20.94
CA CYS A 206 -25.96 -0.47 -20.60
C CYS A 206 -26.20 0.37 -21.85
N LEU A 207 -26.76 1.55 -21.64
CA LEU A 207 -27.02 2.53 -22.68
C LEU A 207 -26.08 3.72 -22.52
N LYS A 208 -25.33 4.06 -23.57
CA LYS A 208 -24.45 5.23 -23.57
C LYS A 208 -24.38 5.85 -24.96
N ASN A 209 -24.64 7.16 -25.07
CA ASN A 209 -24.55 7.92 -26.33
C ASN A 209 -25.34 7.25 -27.47
N ASN A 210 -26.59 6.83 -27.22
CA ASN A 210 -27.46 6.13 -28.17
C ASN A 210 -26.91 4.78 -28.67
N LEU A 211 -25.88 4.24 -28.03
CA LEU A 211 -25.35 2.90 -28.27
C LEU A 211 -25.74 2.02 -27.08
N VAL A 212 -26.48 0.95 -27.39
CA VAL A 212 -26.72 -0.11 -26.43
C VAL A 212 -25.54 -1.07 -26.48
N THR A 213 -24.93 -1.30 -25.32
CA THR A 213 -23.93 -2.34 -25.12
C THR A 213 -24.59 -3.48 -24.35
N LEU A 214 -24.86 -4.58 -25.02
CA LEU A 214 -25.30 -5.82 -24.39
C LEU A 214 -24.07 -6.66 -24.05
N LEU A 215 -23.94 -7.07 -22.80
CA LEU A 215 -22.97 -8.04 -22.36
C LEU A 215 -23.66 -9.40 -22.15
N CYS A 216 -22.97 -10.46 -22.56
CA CYS A 216 -23.46 -11.83 -22.46
C CYS A 216 -22.39 -12.70 -21.79
N LEU A 217 -22.73 -13.34 -20.68
CA LEU A 217 -21.86 -14.31 -20.02
C LEU A 217 -22.18 -15.70 -20.57
N TYR A 218 -21.19 -16.41 -21.11
CA TYR A 218 -21.36 -17.74 -21.70
C TYR A 218 -20.90 -18.86 -20.77
N SER A 219 -21.36 -20.08 -21.04
CA SER A 219 -21.03 -21.30 -20.28
C SER A 219 -19.54 -21.67 -20.25
N ASN A 220 -18.75 -21.12 -21.17
CA ASN A 220 -17.28 -21.24 -21.21
C ASN A 220 -16.54 -20.22 -20.33
N GLY A 221 -17.26 -19.37 -19.58
CA GLY A 221 -16.66 -18.30 -18.78
C GLY A 221 -16.23 -17.08 -19.59
N CYS A 222 -16.53 -17.02 -20.88
CA CYS A 222 -16.29 -15.82 -21.69
C CYS A 222 -17.45 -14.82 -21.53
N VAL A 223 -17.10 -13.55 -21.33
CA VAL A 223 -18.03 -12.43 -21.41
C VAL A 223 -17.86 -11.80 -22.79
N TYR A 224 -18.91 -11.86 -23.59
CA TYR A 224 -18.96 -11.22 -24.90
C TYR A 224 -19.70 -9.89 -24.83
N LYS A 225 -19.30 -8.97 -25.69
CA LYS A 225 -19.89 -7.65 -25.89
C LYS A 225 -20.51 -7.58 -27.27
N VAL A 226 -21.77 -7.17 -27.31
CA VAL A 226 -22.56 -6.93 -28.52
C VAL A 226 -22.99 -5.46 -28.53
N LEU A 227 -22.76 -4.78 -29.64
CA LEU A 227 -23.06 -3.35 -29.80
C LEU A 227 -24.23 -3.15 -30.76
N MET A 228 -25.19 -2.33 -30.35
CA MET A 228 -26.36 -1.97 -31.16
C MET A 228 -26.53 -0.45 -31.18
N SER A 229 -26.75 0.11 -32.36
CA SER A 229 -27.02 1.54 -32.51
C SER A 229 -28.51 1.81 -32.52
N LEU A 230 -28.95 2.72 -31.65
CA LEU A 230 -30.33 3.21 -31.65
C LEU A 230 -30.59 4.18 -32.82
N GLN A 231 -29.60 4.58 -33.62
CA GLN A 231 -29.82 5.49 -34.76
C GLN A 231 -30.24 4.79 -36.05
N GLN A 232 -30.10 3.46 -36.14
CA GLN A 232 -30.40 2.72 -37.37
C GLN A 232 -31.92 2.48 -37.51
N ASN A 233 -32.57 3.30 -38.35
CA ASN A 233 -33.93 3.05 -38.84
C ASN A 233 -33.90 2.19 -40.11
N VAL A 234 -33.23 1.03 -40.06
CA VAL A 234 -33.24 0.08 -41.19
C VAL A 234 -34.41 -0.89 -41.00
N PRO A 235 -35.33 -1.00 -41.98
CA PRO A 235 -36.49 -1.88 -41.84
C PRO A 235 -36.15 -3.37 -42.04
N GLU A 236 -36.84 -4.18 -41.24
CA GLU A 236 -37.38 -5.52 -41.53
C GLU A 236 -36.47 -6.71 -41.85
N ARG A 237 -35.15 -6.58 -41.99
CA ARG A 237 -34.27 -7.77 -42.08
C ARG A 237 -33.67 -8.10 -40.73
N GLU A 238 -33.78 -9.37 -40.33
CA GLU A 238 -33.06 -9.92 -39.18
C GLU A 238 -31.57 -9.65 -39.36
N GLN A 239 -31.07 -8.66 -38.61
CA GLN A 239 -29.67 -8.30 -38.65
C GLN A 239 -28.91 -9.18 -37.66
N VAL A 240 -27.90 -9.88 -38.15
CA VAL A 240 -27.00 -10.67 -37.31
C VAL A 240 -26.00 -9.72 -36.66
N LEU A 241 -25.94 -9.72 -35.34
CA LEU A 241 -25.01 -8.93 -34.55
C LEU A 241 -23.76 -9.76 -34.25
N SER A 242 -22.61 -9.23 -34.62
CA SER A 242 -21.33 -9.81 -34.25
C SER A 242 -21.03 -9.61 -32.77
N LYS A 243 -20.40 -10.61 -32.17
CA LYS A 243 -19.96 -10.58 -30.77
C LYS A 243 -18.46 -10.37 -30.67
N SER A 244 -18.02 -9.56 -29.72
CA SER A 244 -16.61 -9.33 -29.42
C SER A 244 -16.27 -9.86 -28.04
N LEU A 245 -15.15 -10.58 -27.88
CA LEU A 245 -14.72 -11.06 -26.56
C LEU A 245 -14.27 -9.87 -25.71
N LEU A 246 -14.87 -9.70 -24.53
CA LEU A 246 -14.52 -8.63 -23.59
C LEU A 246 -13.58 -9.13 -22.48
N LEU A 247 -13.92 -10.26 -21.89
CA LEU A 247 -13.22 -10.84 -20.74
C LEU A 247 -13.32 -12.36 -20.80
N LYS A 248 -12.27 -13.06 -20.38
CA LYS A 248 -12.31 -14.49 -20.11
C LYS A 248 -12.12 -14.71 -18.62
N LEU A 249 -13.17 -15.19 -17.96
CA LEU A 249 -13.10 -15.60 -16.56
C LEU A 249 -12.21 -16.84 -16.48
N VAL A 250 -11.28 -16.88 -15.53
CA VAL A 250 -10.49 -18.08 -15.27
C VAL A 250 -11.42 -19.07 -14.59
N VAL A 251 -11.95 -20.03 -15.36
CA VAL A 251 -12.81 -21.10 -14.87
C VAL A 251 -12.07 -22.43 -15.05
N SER A 252 -11.73 -23.09 -13.95
CA SER A 252 -11.11 -24.41 -13.93
C SER A 252 -12.14 -25.47 -14.30
N GLY A 253 -12.26 -25.76 -15.60
CA GLY A 253 -12.80 -27.01 -16.16
C GLY A 253 -14.28 -27.33 -15.92
N SER A 254 -15.00 -26.64 -15.03
CA SER A 254 -16.42 -26.85 -14.77
C SER A 254 -17.29 -25.80 -15.45
N VAL A 255 -18.39 -26.22 -16.06
CA VAL A 255 -19.42 -25.32 -16.62
C VAL A 255 -20.01 -24.47 -15.50
N LEU A 256 -19.96 -23.14 -15.65
CA LEU A 256 -20.61 -22.19 -14.76
C LEU A 256 -22.12 -22.50 -14.67
N LYS A 257 -22.62 -22.84 -13.48
CA LYS A 257 -24.05 -23.04 -13.22
C LYS A 257 -24.55 -21.95 -12.27
N GLY A 258 -25.74 -21.42 -12.52
CA GLY A 258 -26.37 -20.43 -11.66
C GLY A 258 -25.57 -19.13 -11.54
N THR A 259 -25.05 -18.61 -12.66
CA THR A 259 -24.25 -17.37 -12.63
C THR A 259 -25.07 -16.17 -13.05
N SER A 260 -24.89 -15.07 -12.32
CA SER A 260 -25.40 -13.75 -12.70
C SER A 260 -24.24 -12.78 -12.73
N PHE A 261 -24.38 -11.76 -13.56
CA PHE A 261 -23.39 -10.69 -13.63
C PHE A 261 -24.08 -9.38 -13.96
N THR A 262 -23.44 -8.29 -13.57
CA THR A 262 -24.00 -6.94 -13.68
C THR A 262 -22.90 -5.93 -13.95
N ILE A 263 -23.24 -4.88 -14.68
CA ILE A 263 -22.35 -3.77 -15.01
C ILE A 263 -22.34 -2.80 -13.83
N LEU A 264 -21.15 -2.50 -13.29
CA LEU A 264 -21.00 -1.57 -12.17
C LEU A 264 -20.74 -0.15 -12.66
N ASP A 265 -19.85 -0.03 -13.64
CA ASP A 265 -19.50 1.22 -14.29
C ASP A 265 -18.99 0.96 -15.72
N LYS A 266 -18.26 1.93 -16.29
CA LYS A 266 -17.72 1.83 -17.67
C LYS A 266 -16.68 0.73 -17.83
N ASP A 267 -15.92 0.44 -16.77
CA ASP A 267 -14.72 -0.40 -16.79
C ASP A 267 -14.78 -1.57 -15.80
N HIS A 268 -15.86 -1.74 -15.04
CA HIS A 268 -16.01 -2.78 -14.02
C HIS A 268 -17.31 -3.56 -14.17
N VAL A 269 -17.19 -4.87 -13.97
CA VAL A 269 -18.30 -5.84 -14.01
C VAL A 269 -18.21 -6.73 -12.78
N ALA A 270 -19.33 -6.98 -12.12
CA ALA A 270 -19.41 -7.98 -11.05
C ALA A 270 -19.97 -9.29 -11.60
N VAL A 271 -19.37 -10.41 -11.20
CA VAL A 271 -19.81 -11.77 -11.53
C VAL A 271 -20.01 -12.54 -10.24
N LEU A 272 -21.21 -13.09 -10.07
CA LEU A 272 -21.56 -14.05 -9.03
C LEU A 272 -21.57 -15.45 -9.65
N GLY A 273 -20.72 -16.34 -9.13
CA GLY A 273 -20.66 -17.71 -9.63
C GLY A 273 -19.62 -18.59 -8.98
N CYS A 274 -19.69 -19.88 -9.28
CA CYS A 274 -18.68 -20.85 -8.85
C CYS A 274 -17.42 -20.72 -9.72
N LEU A 275 -16.43 -19.99 -9.21
CA LEU A 275 -15.07 -20.00 -9.73
C LEU A 275 -14.30 -21.08 -8.93
N ASP A 276 -14.01 -22.21 -9.58
CA ASP A 276 -13.13 -23.28 -9.08
C ASP A 276 -13.59 -23.95 -7.79
N SER A 277 -14.44 -24.99 -7.91
CA SER A 277 -14.66 -25.91 -6.80
C SER A 277 -14.58 -27.38 -7.21
N PRO A 278 -13.98 -28.25 -6.36
CA PRO A 278 -14.05 -29.69 -6.56
C PRO A 278 -15.51 -30.15 -6.48
N PRO A 279 -15.86 -31.28 -7.13
CA PRO A 279 -17.25 -31.70 -7.39
C PRO A 279 -18.16 -31.92 -6.16
N ASN A 280 -17.64 -31.75 -4.92
CA ASN A 280 -18.35 -32.01 -3.67
C ASN A 280 -18.55 -30.79 -2.75
N VAL A 281 -18.02 -29.61 -3.06
CA VAL A 281 -18.27 -28.39 -2.26
C VAL A 281 -18.42 -27.19 -3.20
N ALA A 282 -19.64 -26.90 -3.66
CA ALA A 282 -19.89 -25.72 -4.50
C ALA A 282 -19.69 -24.43 -3.69
N LYS A 283 -18.48 -23.88 -3.73
CA LYS A 283 -18.15 -22.56 -3.18
C LYS A 283 -18.41 -21.52 -4.26
N GLU A 284 -19.29 -20.58 -3.96
CA GLU A 284 -19.58 -19.49 -4.88
C GLU A 284 -18.80 -18.24 -4.49
N TRP A 285 -18.51 -17.42 -5.49
CA TRP A 285 -17.70 -16.23 -5.34
C TRP A 285 -18.43 -15.04 -5.94
N LEU A 286 -18.45 -13.93 -5.19
CA LEU A 286 -18.73 -12.62 -5.75
C LEU A 286 -17.40 -12.00 -6.17
N THR A 287 -17.25 -11.71 -7.45
CA THR A 287 -16.00 -11.20 -8.04
C THR A 287 -16.24 -9.89 -8.77
N ILE A 288 -15.31 -8.93 -8.64
CA ILE A 288 -15.32 -7.69 -9.44
C ILE A 288 -14.13 -7.72 -10.40
N TRP A 289 -14.43 -7.59 -11.69
CA TRP A 289 -13.47 -7.61 -12.77
C TRP A 289 -13.35 -6.23 -13.41
N ASN A 290 -12.13 -5.86 -13.77
CA ASN A 290 -11.86 -4.72 -14.61
C ASN A 290 -11.86 -5.14 -16.08
N THR A 291 -12.76 -4.59 -16.89
CA THR A 291 -12.90 -4.92 -18.31
C THR A 291 -11.85 -4.26 -19.18
N LYS A 292 -11.29 -3.12 -18.75
CA LYS A 292 -10.26 -2.38 -19.49
C LYS A 292 -8.89 -3.07 -19.46
N PHE A 293 -8.52 -3.61 -18.30
CA PHE A 293 -7.25 -4.32 -18.09
C PHE A 293 -7.42 -5.85 -18.04
N GLN A 294 -8.66 -6.35 -18.10
CA GLN A 294 -9.00 -7.78 -18.01
C GLN A 294 -8.47 -8.46 -16.74
N THR A 295 -8.49 -7.74 -15.61
CA THR A 295 -7.97 -8.20 -14.34
C THR A 295 -9.06 -8.40 -13.30
N LEU A 296 -8.92 -9.44 -12.47
CA LEU A 296 -9.72 -9.60 -11.24
C LEU A 296 -9.21 -8.58 -10.21
N GLN A 297 -10.09 -7.72 -9.68
CA GLN A 297 -9.71 -6.72 -8.68
C GLN A 297 -9.98 -7.19 -7.25
N THR A 298 -11.12 -7.84 -7.02
CA THR A 298 -11.48 -8.34 -5.68
C THR A 298 -12.45 -9.51 -5.81
N SER A 299 -12.39 -10.41 -4.83
CA SER A 299 -13.28 -11.56 -4.71
C SER A 299 -13.70 -11.74 -3.26
N LYS A 300 -14.91 -12.26 -3.07
CA LYS A 300 -15.46 -12.61 -1.77
C LYS A 300 -16.09 -13.98 -1.84
N GLU A 301 -15.63 -14.87 -0.96
CA GLU A 301 -16.14 -16.23 -0.85
C GLU A 301 -17.50 -16.24 -0.16
N LEU A 302 -18.41 -17.06 -0.70
CA LEU A 302 -19.76 -17.28 -0.20
C LEU A 302 -19.94 -18.77 0.12
N PRO A 303 -19.59 -19.20 1.35
CA PRO A 303 -19.48 -20.62 1.70
C PRO A 303 -20.83 -21.36 1.77
N GLU A 304 -21.94 -20.67 2.02
CA GLU A 304 -23.27 -21.30 2.13
C GLU A 304 -24.00 -21.42 0.78
N GLY A 305 -23.32 -21.07 -0.33
CA GLY A 305 -23.90 -21.03 -1.67
C GLY A 305 -24.96 -19.95 -1.86
N THR A 306 -25.34 -19.69 -3.11
CA THR A 306 -26.37 -18.71 -3.49
C THR A 306 -27.41 -19.31 -4.43
N THR A 307 -28.49 -18.57 -4.68
CA THR A 307 -29.49 -18.93 -5.71
C THR A 307 -29.06 -18.51 -7.12
N GLY A 308 -27.85 -17.96 -7.29
CA GLY A 308 -27.35 -17.42 -8.54
C GLY A 308 -27.95 -16.07 -8.94
N GLN A 309 -28.72 -15.43 -8.05
CA GLN A 309 -29.34 -14.13 -8.27
C GLN A 309 -28.49 -13.02 -7.62
N LEU A 310 -28.17 -12.00 -8.40
CA LEU A 310 -27.45 -10.81 -7.97
C LEU A 310 -28.23 -9.57 -8.41
N TRP A 311 -28.53 -8.69 -7.47
CA TRP A 311 -29.07 -7.36 -7.76
C TRP A 311 -28.05 -6.30 -7.36
N CYS A 312 -27.98 -5.22 -8.13
CA CYS A 312 -27.07 -4.11 -7.89
C CYS A 312 -27.86 -2.81 -7.94
N TYR A 313 -27.93 -2.12 -6.81
CA TYR A 313 -28.59 -0.82 -6.71
C TYR A 313 -27.70 0.14 -5.91
N GLY A 314 -27.32 1.25 -6.55
CA GLY A 314 -26.28 2.11 -6.02
C GLY A 314 -24.97 1.34 -5.80
N GLU A 315 -24.28 1.63 -4.71
CA GLU A 315 -23.00 0.99 -4.33
C GLU A 315 -23.20 -0.30 -3.50
N LYS A 316 -24.31 -1.02 -3.71
CA LYS A 316 -24.70 -2.18 -2.91
C LYS A 316 -25.11 -3.36 -3.79
N PHE A 317 -24.52 -4.51 -3.51
CA PHE A 317 -24.98 -5.81 -4.00
C PHE A 317 -25.98 -6.42 -3.03
N PHE A 318 -27.02 -7.01 -3.59
CA PHE A 318 -27.96 -7.85 -2.86
C PHE A 318 -27.88 -9.25 -3.45
N LEU A 319 -27.66 -10.24 -2.60
CA LEU A 319 -27.52 -11.63 -3.00
C LEU A 319 -28.09 -12.54 -1.92
N THR A 320 -28.59 -13.69 -2.34
CA THR A 320 -29.03 -14.73 -1.42
C THR A 320 -27.80 -15.53 -0.98
N HIS A 321 -27.55 -15.66 0.32
CA HIS A 321 -26.46 -16.46 0.87
C HIS A 321 -27.05 -17.41 1.89
N GLY A 322 -27.01 -18.72 1.62
CA GLY A 322 -27.67 -19.72 2.45
C GLY A 322 -29.17 -19.44 2.62
N LYS A 323 -29.59 -19.10 3.85
CA LYS A 323 -30.99 -18.76 4.19
C LYS A 323 -31.21 -17.27 4.45
N VAL A 324 -30.31 -16.40 4.01
CA VAL A 324 -30.43 -14.96 4.24
C VAL A 324 -30.28 -14.18 2.95
N LEU A 325 -30.91 -13.01 2.90
CA LEU A 325 -30.62 -11.98 1.92
C LEU A 325 -29.49 -11.11 2.49
N ALA A 326 -28.32 -11.18 1.87
CA ALA A 326 -27.13 -10.43 2.28
C ALA A 326 -26.93 -9.19 1.41
N VAL A 327 -26.42 -8.13 2.04
CA VAL A 327 -26.03 -6.89 1.38
C VAL A 327 -24.52 -6.74 1.47
N VAL A 328 -23.87 -6.48 0.34
CA VAL A 328 -22.43 -6.23 0.25
C VAL A 328 -22.22 -4.87 -0.38
N VAL A 329 -21.67 -3.93 0.40
CA VAL A 329 -21.26 -2.63 -0.13
C VAL A 329 -19.99 -2.81 -0.95
N TYR A 330 -19.91 -2.17 -2.10
CA TYR A 330 -18.71 -2.16 -2.92
C TYR A 330 -18.25 -0.74 -3.18
N LYS A 331 -16.93 -0.55 -3.31
CA LYS A 331 -16.34 0.70 -3.77
C LYS A 331 -15.58 0.42 -5.04
N CYS A 332 -15.90 1.13 -6.12
CA CYS A 332 -15.18 1.06 -7.39
C CYS A 332 -14.50 2.40 -7.66
N GLU A 333 -13.17 2.41 -7.68
CA GLU A 333 -12.40 3.57 -8.13
C GLU A 333 -12.25 3.57 -9.66
N THR A 334 -11.97 4.73 -10.24
CA THR A 334 -11.70 4.85 -11.67
C THR A 334 -10.56 3.92 -12.11
N SER A 335 -10.76 3.22 -13.22
CA SER A 335 -9.76 2.27 -13.72
C SER A 335 -8.43 2.96 -14.05
N SER A 336 -7.37 2.58 -13.34
CA SER A 336 -6.00 3.04 -13.61
C SER A 336 -5.03 1.87 -13.60
N LEU A 337 -3.92 2.00 -14.34
CA LEU A 337 -2.87 0.99 -14.35
C LEU A 337 -2.27 0.82 -12.94
N ALA A 338 -2.10 1.93 -12.20
CA ALA A 338 -1.63 1.89 -10.82
C ALA A 338 -2.57 1.09 -9.91
N ALA A 339 -3.89 1.22 -10.08
CA ALA A 339 -4.87 0.42 -9.36
C ALA A 339 -4.81 -1.06 -9.74
N ALA A 340 -4.65 -1.37 -11.03
CA ALA A 340 -4.57 -2.75 -11.52
C ALA A 340 -3.30 -3.49 -11.07
N VAL A 341 -2.19 -2.76 -10.87
CA VAL A 341 -0.88 -3.32 -10.46
C VAL A 341 -0.67 -3.25 -8.93
N GLY A 342 -1.64 -2.73 -8.17
CA GLY A 342 -1.54 -2.62 -6.71
C GLY A 342 -0.55 -1.54 -6.23
N LYS A 343 -0.20 -0.58 -7.08
CA LYS A 343 0.72 0.54 -6.77
C LYS A 343 0.00 1.85 -6.41
N LEU A 344 -1.32 1.85 -6.42
CA LEU A 344 -2.09 3.03 -6.05
C LEU A 344 -2.00 3.22 -4.53
N LYS A 345 -1.43 4.36 -4.11
CA LYS A 345 -1.44 4.78 -2.71
C LYS A 345 -2.89 4.95 -2.27
N ASP A 346 -3.27 4.32 -1.17
CA ASP A 346 -4.60 4.44 -0.60
C ASP A 346 -4.79 5.87 -0.04
N ILE A 347 -5.56 6.68 -0.76
CA ILE A 347 -5.82 8.09 -0.41
C ILE A 347 -6.75 8.17 0.83
N GLN A 348 -7.38 7.08 1.24
CA GLN A 348 -8.39 7.07 2.33
C GLN A 348 -7.85 6.80 3.73
N THR A 349 -6.52 6.82 3.95
CA THR A 349 -5.93 6.66 5.29
C THR A 349 -6.03 7.93 6.17
N THR A 350 -6.61 9.02 5.66
CA THR A 350 -6.70 10.31 6.37
C THR A 350 -7.81 10.38 7.43
N ASP A 351 -8.82 9.49 7.42
CA ASP A 351 -9.99 9.59 8.33
C ASP A 351 -10.11 8.48 9.39
N ARG A 352 -9.21 7.49 9.41
CA ARG A 352 -9.11 6.58 10.57
C ARG A 352 -8.04 7.13 11.49
N ARG A 353 -8.43 7.59 12.69
CA ARG A 353 -7.50 7.90 13.79
C ARG A 353 -6.36 6.89 13.76
N THR A 354 -5.19 7.36 13.38
CA THR A 354 -4.00 6.56 13.21
C THR A 354 -3.57 6.14 14.61
N MET A 355 -4.10 5.04 15.13
CA MET A 355 -3.30 4.24 16.04
C MET A 355 -2.27 3.57 15.14
N SER A 356 -1.16 4.26 14.93
CA SER A 356 0.02 3.69 14.32
C SER A 356 0.44 2.51 15.21
N SER A 357 0.15 1.29 14.75
CA SER A 357 0.84 0.12 15.26
C SER A 357 2.30 0.24 14.84
N PHE A 358 3.08 0.95 15.63
CA PHE A 358 4.52 1.00 15.46
C PHE A 358 5.05 -0.41 15.72
N VAL A 359 5.66 -1.01 14.71
CA VAL A 359 6.32 -2.31 14.86
C VAL A 359 7.70 -2.03 15.45
N ASN A 360 7.87 -2.39 16.71
CA ASN A 360 9.17 -2.38 17.37
C ASN A 360 10.00 -3.57 16.85
N TRP A 361 10.94 -3.31 15.94
CA TRP A 361 11.82 -4.33 15.36
C TRP A 361 12.82 -4.92 16.37
N ASN A 362 13.04 -4.28 17.53
CA ASN A 362 13.99 -4.75 18.53
C ASN A 362 13.43 -5.82 19.48
N MET A 363 12.16 -6.20 19.36
CA MET A 363 11.53 -7.26 20.18
C MET A 363 11.69 -8.67 19.61
N LEU A 364 12.28 -8.84 18.42
CA LEU A 364 12.37 -10.14 17.74
C LEU A 364 13.64 -10.95 18.03
N GLN A 365 14.48 -10.51 18.97
CA GLN A 365 15.78 -11.14 19.21
C GLN A 365 15.87 -11.77 20.61
N GLU A 366 14.86 -12.54 21.03
CA GLU A 366 15.05 -13.53 22.12
C GLU A 366 13.98 -14.64 22.26
N GLU A 367 12.92 -14.66 21.45
CA GLU A 367 11.91 -15.74 21.49
C GLU A 367 11.80 -16.55 20.18
N GLU A 368 12.91 -17.15 19.75
CA GLU A 368 12.84 -18.34 18.90
C GLU A 368 13.59 -19.48 19.57
N LEU A 369 12.87 -20.32 20.31
CA LEU A 369 13.14 -21.76 20.50
C LEU A 369 11.99 -22.43 21.29
N ALA A 370 10.75 -22.35 20.81
CA ALA A 370 9.67 -23.27 21.22
C ALA A 370 8.52 -23.34 20.20
N SER A 371 8.68 -24.24 19.22
CA SER A 371 7.62 -24.97 18.51
C SER A 371 6.34 -24.24 18.07
N LEU A 372 6.27 -23.96 16.77
CA LEU A 372 5.03 -23.80 16.01
C LEU A 372 4.27 -25.14 15.95
N GLN A 373 3.06 -25.19 16.50
CA GLN A 373 2.02 -26.13 16.08
C GLN A 373 0.72 -25.38 15.72
N PRO A 374 0.09 -25.69 14.58
CA PRO A 374 -1.11 -25.01 14.12
C PRO A 374 -2.34 -25.51 14.89
N GLN A 375 -2.95 -24.65 15.71
CA GLN A 375 -4.23 -24.97 16.34
C GLN A 375 -5.40 -24.73 15.39
N GLN A 376 -6.02 -25.83 14.99
CA GLN A 376 -7.37 -25.92 14.43
C GLN A 376 -8.40 -25.41 15.45
N SER A 377 -9.28 -24.50 15.03
CA SER A 377 -10.42 -24.04 15.83
C SER A 377 -11.69 -24.83 15.50
N VAL A 378 -12.23 -25.55 16.49
CA VAL A 378 -13.62 -26.04 16.52
C VAL A 378 -14.28 -25.48 17.80
N PRO A 379 -15.57 -25.10 17.78
CA PRO A 379 -16.16 -24.22 18.79
C PRO A 379 -16.94 -24.98 19.87
N ALA A 380 -16.90 -24.52 21.14
CA ALA A 380 -17.99 -24.75 22.10
C ALA A 380 -17.88 -23.88 23.37
N LYS A 381 -18.94 -23.08 23.57
CA LYS A 381 -19.73 -22.85 24.81
C LYS A 381 -19.06 -22.29 26.08
N THR A 382 -19.56 -21.10 26.44
CA THR A 382 -19.96 -20.63 27.79
C THR A 382 -19.81 -21.64 28.94
N GLU A 383 -19.03 -21.27 29.97
CA GLU A 383 -19.51 -21.21 31.36
C GLU A 383 -18.51 -20.49 32.30
N THR A 384 -19.04 -20.10 33.44
CA THR A 384 -18.60 -19.05 34.36
C THR A 384 -17.61 -19.49 35.45
N ARG A 385 -16.91 -18.47 36.01
CA ARG A 385 -16.61 -18.28 37.46
C ARG A 385 -15.44 -19.07 38.08
N ARG A 386 -14.40 -18.35 38.55
CA ARG A 386 -14.15 -17.97 39.97
C ARG A 386 -12.68 -17.63 40.25
N THR A 387 -12.55 -16.52 40.97
CA THR A 387 -11.43 -16.01 41.77
C THR A 387 -10.62 -17.04 42.55
N LEU A 388 -9.30 -16.82 42.71
CA LEU A 388 -8.60 -17.02 43.99
C LEU A 388 -7.36 -16.13 44.11
N ARG A 389 -7.19 -15.62 45.33
CA ARG A 389 -6.29 -14.58 45.82
C ARG A 389 -4.83 -15.04 45.87
N SER A 390 -3.89 -14.10 45.74
CA SER A 390 -2.59 -14.19 46.43
C SER A 390 -2.21 -12.86 47.10
N ARG A 391 -1.50 -12.99 48.20
CA ARG A 391 -1.41 -12.15 49.41
C ARG A 391 -0.71 -10.79 49.24
N ARG A 392 -1.24 -9.80 49.98
CA ARG A 392 -0.48 -8.66 50.54
C ARG A 392 0.56 -9.18 51.55
N SER A 393 1.82 -8.76 51.41
CA SER A 393 2.72 -8.54 52.54
C SER A 393 2.94 -7.03 52.68
N ALA A 394 2.69 -6.52 53.89
CA ALA A 394 2.91 -5.14 54.24
C ALA A 394 4.38 -4.94 54.63
N ALA A 395 5.07 -4.07 53.89
CA ALA A 395 6.23 -3.34 54.39
C ALA A 395 5.97 -1.86 54.09
N THR A 396 5.66 -1.10 55.14
CA THR A 396 5.57 0.35 55.14
C THR A 396 6.92 0.96 54.76
N LYS A 397 7.06 1.34 53.49
CA LYS A 397 7.89 2.46 53.03
C LYS A 397 7.00 3.38 52.20
N VAL A 398 7.13 4.66 52.47
CA VAL A 398 6.38 5.80 51.93
C VAL A 398 6.06 5.62 50.44
N GLN A 399 4.76 5.58 50.10
CA GLN A 399 4.30 5.68 48.72
C GLN A 399 4.62 7.08 48.20
N LEU A 400 5.63 7.20 47.36
CA LEU A 400 5.74 8.33 46.42
C LEU A 400 5.01 7.88 45.14
N GLY A 401 4.04 8.67 44.68
CA GLY A 401 3.11 8.29 43.62
C GLY A 401 3.81 7.93 42.31
N THR A 402 3.38 6.84 41.69
CA THR A 402 3.82 6.43 40.35
C THR A 402 3.24 7.43 39.33
N LEU A 403 4.09 8.27 38.73
CA LEU A 403 3.68 9.19 37.66
C LEU A 403 3.38 8.40 36.37
N THR A 404 2.15 8.50 35.88
CA THR A 404 1.73 7.90 34.60
C THR A 404 2.12 8.80 33.44
N ALA A 405 2.50 8.23 32.28
CA ALA A 405 2.97 9.00 31.13
C ALA A 405 1.98 10.06 30.60
N GLU A 406 0.68 9.89 30.86
CA GLU A 406 -0.36 10.89 30.56
C GLU A 406 -0.23 12.17 31.40
N GLN A 407 0.30 12.08 32.63
CA GLN A 407 0.56 13.24 33.50
C GLN A 407 1.74 14.05 32.96
N LEU A 408 2.85 13.37 32.61
CA LEU A 408 4.02 14.01 31.98
C LEU A 408 3.67 14.75 30.68
N LEU A 409 2.80 14.18 29.86
CA LEU A 409 2.35 14.81 28.62
C LEU A 409 1.48 16.06 28.83
N LEU A 410 0.78 16.15 29.96
CA LEU A 410 0.02 17.33 30.35
C LEU A 410 0.94 18.40 30.95
N ASP A 411 1.89 18.00 31.79
CA ASP A 411 2.83 18.91 32.45
C ASP A 411 3.82 19.55 31.46
N ILE A 412 4.15 18.86 30.36
CA ILE A 412 4.98 19.41 29.27
C ILE A 412 4.37 20.66 28.61
N LYS A 413 3.05 20.87 28.68
CA LYS A 413 2.41 22.04 28.04
C LYS A 413 2.59 23.33 28.82
N ASP A 414 2.56 23.28 30.15
CA ASP A 414 2.43 24.47 31.00
C ASP A 414 3.60 24.66 32.01
N SER A 415 4.46 23.65 32.21
CA SER A 415 5.51 23.68 33.26
C SER A 415 6.84 24.31 32.82
N SER A 416 7.67 24.71 33.79
CA SER A 416 9.05 25.22 33.57
C SER A 416 10.07 24.11 33.29
N GLU A 417 11.16 24.43 32.59
CA GLU A 417 12.23 23.48 32.18
C GLU A 417 12.74 22.57 33.31
N ASN A 418 13.04 23.13 34.49
CA ASN A 418 13.58 22.37 35.63
C ASN A 418 12.61 21.33 36.19
N VAL A 419 11.29 21.59 36.10
CA VAL A 419 10.25 20.68 36.58
C VAL A 419 10.11 19.50 35.61
N ILE A 420 10.17 19.79 34.31
CA ILE A 420 10.12 18.78 33.25
C ILE A 420 11.34 17.85 33.33
N GLU A 421 12.53 18.38 33.63
CA GLU A 421 13.76 17.57 33.77
C GLU A 421 13.69 16.59 34.96
N GLU A 422 13.22 17.05 36.11
CA GLU A 422 13.12 16.20 37.32
C GLU A 422 12.07 15.09 37.14
N GLU A 423 10.94 15.42 36.52
CA GLU A 423 9.88 14.46 36.19
C GLU A 423 10.31 13.43 35.13
N LEU A 424 11.05 13.87 34.12
CA LEU A 424 11.62 13.01 33.10
C LEU A 424 12.64 12.02 33.70
N ARG A 425 13.51 12.49 34.61
CA ARG A 425 14.48 11.64 35.31
C ARG A 425 13.78 10.59 36.18
N HIS A 426 12.68 10.96 36.84
CA HIS A 426 11.85 10.01 37.58
C HIS A 426 11.13 9.02 36.66
N PHE A 427 10.74 9.42 35.45
CA PHE A 427 10.14 8.53 34.46
C PHE A 427 11.14 7.52 33.90
N LEU A 428 12.34 7.98 33.51
CA LEU A 428 13.40 7.13 32.93
C LEU A 428 13.92 6.08 33.93
N THR A 429 13.95 6.38 35.22
CA THR A 429 14.39 5.45 36.28
C THR A 429 13.37 4.34 36.60
N ASN A 430 12.11 4.51 36.22
CA ASN A 430 11.01 3.57 36.50
C ASN A 430 10.67 2.62 35.32
N ALA A 431 11.46 2.65 34.24
CA ALA A 431 11.09 2.03 32.97
C ALA A 431 11.45 0.53 32.87
N GLN A 432 10.49 -0.34 33.19
CA GLN A 432 10.39 -1.72 32.69
C GLN A 432 9.01 -1.91 32.04
N MET A 433 8.76 -1.25 30.91
CA MET A 433 7.45 -1.28 30.24
C MET A 433 7.59 -1.69 28.77
N ALA A 434 6.63 -2.49 28.28
CA ALA A 434 6.39 -2.64 26.85
C ALA A 434 6.02 -1.27 26.26
N ASP A 435 6.45 -0.98 25.03
CA ASP A 435 6.23 0.29 24.30
C ASP A 435 7.01 1.53 24.77
N PHE A 436 8.07 1.35 25.57
CA PHE A 436 8.94 2.44 26.05
C PHE A 436 9.45 3.39 24.94
N GLN A 437 9.87 2.84 23.79
CA GLN A 437 10.40 3.64 22.67
C GLN A 437 9.35 4.53 22.01
N ALA A 438 8.12 4.04 21.83
CA ALA A 438 7.03 4.81 21.23
C ALA A 438 6.58 5.95 22.16
N MET A 439 6.57 5.69 23.47
CA MET A 439 6.24 6.69 24.47
C MET A 439 7.30 7.80 24.56
N ILE A 440 8.59 7.46 24.52
CA ILE A 440 9.64 8.48 24.44
C ILE A 440 9.54 9.28 23.14
N GLY A 441 9.30 8.63 22.00
CA GLY A 441 9.06 9.33 20.73
C GLY A 441 7.90 10.33 20.82
N HIS A 442 6.81 9.97 21.51
CA HIS A 442 5.68 10.87 21.74
C HIS A 442 6.04 12.04 22.67
N ILE A 443 6.81 11.80 23.73
CA ILE A 443 7.30 12.83 24.65
C ILE A 443 8.19 13.83 23.90
N ILE A 444 9.15 13.35 23.10
CA ILE A 444 10.04 14.19 22.28
C ILE A 444 9.22 15.02 21.30
N THR A 445 8.26 14.41 20.60
CA THR A 445 7.42 15.13 19.62
C THR A 445 6.64 16.26 20.29
N ASN A 446 6.13 16.07 21.50
CA ASN A 446 5.44 17.13 22.23
C ASN A 446 6.37 18.21 22.75
N LEU A 447 7.57 17.86 23.25
CA LEU A 447 8.59 18.83 23.64
C LEU A 447 9.01 19.68 22.43
N LEU A 448 9.22 19.06 21.27
CA LEU A 448 9.58 19.75 20.03
C LEU A 448 8.44 20.62 19.50
N ASN A 449 7.19 20.17 19.59
CA ASN A 449 6.03 21.00 19.25
C ASN A 449 6.00 22.26 20.12
N ARG A 450 6.31 22.14 21.42
CA ARG A 450 6.44 23.31 22.30
C ARG A 450 7.62 24.21 21.91
N CYS A 451 8.78 23.65 21.57
CA CYS A 451 9.93 24.42 21.07
C CYS A 451 9.61 25.20 19.77
N LYS A 452 8.78 24.65 18.89
CA LYS A 452 8.31 25.32 17.66
C LYS A 452 7.35 26.46 17.97
N THR A 453 6.48 26.31 18.97
CA THR A 453 5.53 27.35 19.39
C THR A 453 6.16 28.45 20.24
N GLU A 454 7.15 28.10 21.06
CA GLU A 454 7.83 29.00 22.01
C GLU A 454 9.34 29.05 21.71
N PRO A 455 9.83 30.01 20.90
CA PRO A 455 11.23 30.01 20.44
C PRO A 455 12.26 30.25 21.55
N THR A 456 11.82 30.71 22.73
CA THR A 456 12.63 30.94 23.94
C THR A 456 12.78 29.68 24.79
N PHE A 457 12.00 28.63 24.56
CA PHE A 457 12.03 27.38 25.31
C PHE A 457 12.82 26.33 24.51
N TYR A 458 13.97 25.91 25.04
CA TYR A 458 14.81 24.87 24.43
C TYR A 458 15.42 23.95 25.51
N PRO A 459 14.78 22.81 25.81
CA PRO A 459 15.19 21.94 26.91
C PRO A 459 16.35 21.02 26.49
N GLN A 460 17.54 21.59 26.31
CA GLN A 460 18.72 20.88 25.79
C GLN A 460 19.07 19.65 26.64
N ASN A 461 19.11 19.79 27.97
CA ASN A 461 19.46 18.71 28.90
C ASN A 461 18.46 17.55 28.84
N CYS A 462 17.17 17.85 28.77
CA CYS A 462 16.12 16.84 28.64
C CYS A 462 16.26 16.06 27.33
N LEU A 463 16.53 16.74 26.21
CA LEU A 463 16.70 16.11 24.91
C LEU A 463 17.95 15.21 24.88
N VAL A 464 19.06 15.65 25.47
CA VAL A 464 20.28 14.85 25.61
C VAL A 464 20.03 13.60 26.46
N GLN A 465 19.37 13.73 27.61
CA GLN A 465 19.01 12.61 28.49
C GLN A 465 18.11 11.59 27.78
N LEU A 466 17.16 12.05 26.95
CA LEU A 466 16.27 11.18 26.18
C LEU A 466 17.03 10.39 25.12
N ILE A 467 17.93 11.04 24.37
CA ILE A 467 18.73 10.39 23.34
C ILE A 467 19.61 9.29 23.97
N GLN A 468 20.28 9.60 25.08
CA GLN A 468 21.18 8.68 25.80
C GLN A 468 20.53 7.35 26.26
N THR A 469 19.20 7.22 26.23
CA THR A 469 18.49 5.98 26.56
C THR A 469 18.64 4.85 25.53
N GLN A 470 19.42 5.04 24.45
CA GLN A 470 19.80 4.04 23.42
C GLN A 470 18.63 3.32 22.71
N GLY A 471 17.42 3.90 22.73
CA GLY A 471 16.21 3.29 22.16
C GLY A 471 15.50 4.12 21.08
N LEU A 472 16.13 5.15 20.53
CA LEU A 472 15.49 6.11 19.63
C LEU A 472 16.01 6.03 18.19
N SER A 473 15.12 6.34 17.26
CA SER A 473 15.37 6.39 15.83
C SER A 473 14.87 7.72 15.26
N TYR A 474 15.44 8.14 14.13
CA TYR A 474 15.03 9.35 13.43
C TYR A 474 13.56 9.28 13.02
N SER A 475 13.07 8.11 12.59
CA SER A 475 11.66 7.88 12.23
C SER A 475 10.66 8.17 13.36
N LEU A 476 11.07 8.04 14.63
CA LEU A 476 10.23 8.35 15.79
C LEU A 476 10.22 9.85 16.15
N CYS A 477 11.24 10.60 15.71
CA CYS A 477 11.39 12.03 16.03
C CYS A 477 12.05 12.83 14.88
N PRO A 478 11.42 12.90 13.69
CA PRO A 478 12.04 13.50 12.50
C PRO A 478 12.35 14.99 12.66
N ASP A 479 11.57 15.68 13.49
CA ASP A 479 11.72 17.11 13.76
C ASP A 479 12.91 17.46 14.66
N LEU A 480 13.49 16.48 15.38
CA LEU A 480 14.52 16.73 16.39
C LEU A 480 15.80 17.30 15.77
N MET A 481 16.32 16.64 14.74
CA MET A 481 17.54 17.09 14.05
C MET A 481 17.30 18.38 13.26
N ALA A 482 16.09 18.61 12.75
CA ALA A 482 15.74 19.86 12.09
C ALA A 482 15.78 21.06 13.06
N VAL A 483 15.16 20.93 14.23
CA VAL A 483 15.19 21.96 15.28
C VAL A 483 16.62 22.15 15.81
N ALA A 484 17.39 21.07 15.97
CA ALA A 484 18.78 21.15 16.39
C ALA A 484 19.68 21.88 15.37
N LEU A 485 19.45 21.68 14.06
CA LEU A 485 20.12 22.43 13.00
C LEU A 485 19.75 23.91 13.01
N GLU A 486 18.48 24.26 13.22
CA GLU A 486 18.02 25.66 13.33
C GLU A 486 18.64 26.39 14.53
N LYS A 487 18.78 25.68 15.66
CA LYS A 487 19.38 26.22 16.89
C LYS A 487 20.90 26.09 16.93
N THR A 488 21.52 25.50 15.90
CA THR A 488 22.97 25.23 15.81
C THR A 488 23.52 24.43 17.01
N ASP A 489 22.73 23.50 17.56
CA ASP A 489 23.16 22.65 18.67
C ASP A 489 24.01 21.47 18.17
N VAL A 490 25.33 21.72 18.10
CA VAL A 490 26.34 20.75 17.66
C VAL A 490 26.43 19.52 18.57
N HIS A 491 26.17 19.65 19.87
CA HIS A 491 26.25 18.50 20.80
C HIS A 491 25.12 17.52 20.54
N LEU A 492 23.89 18.03 20.44
CA LEU A 492 22.71 17.22 20.19
C LEU A 492 22.78 16.52 18.83
N LEU A 493 23.25 17.24 17.80
CA LEU A 493 23.45 16.67 16.47
C LEU A 493 24.51 15.56 16.46
N GLN A 494 25.61 15.72 17.19
CA GLN A 494 26.64 14.69 17.32
C GLN A 494 26.08 13.42 17.98
N LEU A 495 25.27 13.57 19.03
CA LEU A 495 24.62 12.44 19.70
C LEU A 495 23.61 11.74 18.79
N CYS A 496 22.78 12.48 18.06
CA CYS A 496 21.84 11.91 17.09
C CYS A 496 22.58 11.12 16.00
N LEU A 497 23.66 11.69 15.42
CA LEU A 497 24.46 11.02 14.39
C LEU A 497 25.13 9.73 14.86
N GLN A 498 25.42 9.61 16.16
CA GLN A 498 26.02 8.42 16.74
C GLN A 498 25.00 7.34 17.14
N GLN A 499 23.78 7.74 17.51
CA GLN A 499 22.81 6.82 18.13
C GLN A 499 21.64 6.45 17.20
N PHE A 500 21.29 7.29 16.22
CA PHE A 500 20.17 6.99 15.33
C PHE A 500 20.61 6.11 14.16
N PRO A 501 19.97 4.95 13.95
CA PRO A 501 20.35 4.01 12.88
C PRO A 501 19.79 4.38 11.50
N ASP A 502 18.78 5.25 11.42
CA ASP A 502 17.91 5.48 10.24
C ASP A 502 17.87 6.95 9.79
N ILE A 503 18.98 7.68 9.95
CA ILE A 503 19.07 9.09 9.54
C ILE A 503 19.06 9.19 8.00
N PRO A 504 18.15 9.98 7.39
CA PRO A 504 18.15 10.20 5.95
C PRO A 504 19.40 10.95 5.48
N GLU A 505 19.89 10.60 4.29
CA GLU A 505 21.11 11.19 3.70
C GLU A 505 20.99 12.70 3.48
N SER A 506 19.77 13.20 3.24
CA SER A 506 19.50 14.65 3.13
C SER A 506 19.80 15.40 4.43
N VAL A 507 19.50 14.80 5.59
CA VAL A 507 19.74 15.37 6.92
C VAL A 507 21.22 15.24 7.29
N THR A 508 21.84 14.10 6.99
CA THR A 508 23.29 13.90 7.16
C THR A 508 24.08 14.95 6.37
N CYS A 509 23.71 15.21 5.10
CA CYS A 509 24.35 16.22 4.28
C CYS A 509 24.06 17.65 4.78
N ALA A 510 22.87 17.92 5.33
CA ALA A 510 22.58 19.20 5.98
C ALA A 510 23.48 19.43 7.21
N CYS A 511 23.70 18.39 8.04
CA CYS A 511 24.65 18.44 9.15
C CYS A 511 26.08 18.69 8.66
N LEU A 512 26.51 17.99 7.60
CA LEU A 512 27.83 18.20 6.98
C LEU A 512 28.01 19.66 6.54
N LYS A 513 27.03 20.21 5.84
CA LYS A 513 27.05 21.60 5.38
C LYS A 513 27.11 22.59 6.55
N ALA A 514 26.34 22.35 7.60
CA ALA A 514 26.36 23.17 8.81
C ALA A 514 27.75 23.13 9.48
N PHE A 515 28.28 21.94 9.76
CA PHE A 515 29.59 21.77 10.43
C PHE A 515 30.75 22.35 9.61
N LEU A 516 30.73 22.21 8.29
CA LEU A 516 31.74 22.82 7.42
C LEU A 516 31.67 24.36 7.41
N SER A 517 30.49 24.94 7.61
CA SER A 517 30.27 26.40 7.59
C SER A 517 30.58 27.09 8.91
N ILE A 518 30.59 26.36 10.03
CA ILE A 518 30.94 26.89 11.36
C ILE A 518 32.45 27.15 11.41
N SER A 519 32.85 28.31 11.97
CA SER A 519 34.25 28.68 12.19
C SER A 519 34.80 27.98 13.44
N ASP A 520 36.08 27.58 13.39
CA ASP A 520 36.71 26.87 14.51
C ASP A 520 36.70 27.69 15.81
N ASP A 521 36.85 29.02 15.72
CA ASP A 521 36.78 29.96 16.86
C ASP A 521 35.43 29.92 17.61
N SER A 522 34.35 29.55 16.92
CA SER A 522 33.00 29.51 17.53
C SER A 522 32.67 28.17 18.18
N LEU A 523 33.50 27.15 17.93
CA LEU A 523 33.37 25.84 18.55
C LEU A 523 34.12 25.78 19.89
N GLU A 524 35.13 26.64 20.11
CA GLU A 524 35.87 26.71 21.37
C GLU A 524 34.92 26.91 22.57
N GLY A 525 34.78 25.89 23.43
CA GLY A 525 33.86 25.89 24.58
C GLY A 525 32.53 25.14 24.38
N THR A 526 32.25 24.59 23.19
CA THR A 526 31.11 23.68 22.98
C THR A 526 31.39 22.26 23.53
N ASN A 527 30.37 21.63 24.11
CA ASN A 527 30.44 20.26 24.63
C ASN A 527 30.41 19.26 23.46
N VAL A 528 31.56 18.99 22.84
CA VAL A 528 31.70 18.01 21.76
C VAL A 528 32.45 16.80 22.32
N ASN A 529 31.94 15.60 22.07
CA ASN A 529 32.66 14.38 22.43
C ASN A 529 33.90 14.26 21.51
N LEU A 530 35.10 14.33 22.10
CA LEU A 530 36.39 14.29 21.40
C LEU A 530 36.99 12.88 21.31
N ASP A 531 36.32 11.82 21.77
CA ASP A 531 36.82 10.44 21.82
C ASP A 531 37.30 9.92 20.45
N SER A 532 36.77 10.47 19.34
CA SER A 532 37.17 10.14 17.97
C SER A 532 38.43 10.87 17.46
N VAL A 533 39.00 11.78 18.25
CA VAL A 533 40.06 12.73 17.84
C VAL A 533 41.26 12.72 18.80
N ILE A 534 41.03 12.36 20.07
CA ILE A 534 42.04 12.31 21.16
C ILE A 534 43.31 11.52 20.78
N CYS A 535 43.23 10.62 19.80
CA CYS A 535 44.29 9.66 19.52
C CYS A 535 45.28 10.07 18.41
N TYR A 536 45.07 11.19 17.70
CA TYR A 536 45.97 11.63 16.62
C TYR A 536 46.08 13.15 16.43
N ILE A 537 45.31 13.95 17.16
CA ILE A 537 45.60 15.38 17.30
C ILE A 537 46.34 15.55 18.63
N ASP A 538 47.60 15.98 18.58
CA ASP A 538 48.40 16.27 19.77
C ASP A 538 47.78 17.45 20.52
N ILE A 539 46.95 17.18 21.53
CA ILE A 539 46.31 18.21 22.37
C ILE A 539 47.31 18.84 23.36
N ALA A 540 48.58 18.41 23.38
CA ALA A 540 49.57 18.92 24.34
C ALA A 540 50.93 19.13 23.68
N ASP A 541 51.16 20.31 23.11
CA ASP A 541 52.50 20.83 22.87
C ASP A 541 52.84 21.89 23.91
N ASN A 542 53.10 21.43 25.14
CA ASN A 542 53.81 22.20 26.15
C ASN A 542 54.43 21.28 27.20
N ASP A 543 55.31 20.37 26.77
CA ASP A 543 56.49 20.00 27.59
C ASP A 543 57.49 19.19 26.76
N LYS A 544 58.67 19.79 26.59
CA LYS A 544 59.86 19.20 25.96
C LYS A 544 60.31 17.95 26.71
N VAL A 545 60.30 16.78 26.06
CA VAL A 545 61.28 15.72 26.36
C VAL A 545 61.64 14.96 25.07
N GLU A 546 62.88 15.14 24.63
CA GLU A 546 63.57 14.32 23.62
C GLU A 546 63.48 12.83 23.99
N LYS A 547 63.15 11.96 23.01
CA LYS A 547 63.64 10.58 23.02
C LYS A 547 63.84 10.05 21.60
N GLN A 548 65.08 9.65 21.38
CA GLN A 548 65.72 9.10 20.19
C GLN A 548 64.92 7.99 19.49
N THR A 549 64.64 8.16 18.20
CA THR A 549 64.21 7.08 17.32
C THR A 549 65.45 6.31 16.82
N GLY A 550 65.59 5.06 17.27
CA GLY A 550 66.51 4.11 16.66
C GLY A 550 66.00 3.71 15.27
N THR A 551 66.68 4.19 14.23
CA THR A 551 66.44 3.84 12.83
C THR A 551 66.83 2.39 12.59
N VAL A 552 65.85 1.50 12.33
CA VAL A 552 66.13 0.21 11.69
C VAL A 552 65.93 0.41 10.20
N GLN A 553 67.04 0.60 9.48
CA GLN A 553 67.09 0.53 8.02
C GLN A 553 66.70 -0.88 7.57
N ASN A 554 65.53 -1.01 6.94
CA ASN A 554 65.32 -2.09 5.97
C ASN A 554 65.78 -1.59 4.61
N GLY A 555 66.81 -2.26 4.08
CA GLY A 555 67.48 -1.88 2.85
C GLY A 555 66.58 -2.03 1.62
N PHE A 556 66.20 -0.90 1.05
CA PHE A 556 65.93 -0.75 -0.37
C PHE A 556 66.45 0.64 -0.78
N ASN A 557 67.74 0.69 -1.12
CA ASN A 557 68.24 1.70 -2.04
C ASN A 557 68.00 1.14 -3.45
N SER A 558 67.31 1.90 -4.29
CA SER A 558 67.50 1.77 -5.74
C SER A 558 67.50 3.16 -6.34
N GLU A 559 68.71 3.71 -6.42
CA GLU A 559 69.05 4.66 -7.46
C GLU A 559 68.88 3.99 -8.84
N MET A 560 68.44 4.83 -9.78
CA MET A 560 68.63 4.77 -11.24
C MET A 560 67.85 3.73 -12.05
N LEU A 561 67.01 4.24 -12.95
CA LEU A 561 67.33 4.28 -14.39
C LEU A 561 66.36 5.26 -15.07
N GLU A 562 66.86 6.47 -15.34
CA GLU A 562 66.33 7.35 -16.38
C GLU A 562 66.78 6.81 -17.74
N ASP A 563 65.90 6.87 -18.73
CA ASP A 563 66.22 6.91 -20.16
C ASP A 563 65.45 8.09 -20.77
N ASP A 564 66.12 9.25 -20.84
CA ASP A 564 66.40 10.12 -22.01
C ASP A 564 65.41 10.03 -23.20
N ILE A 565 64.88 11.09 -23.84
CA ILE A 565 65.43 12.34 -24.43
C ILE A 565 64.18 13.25 -24.70
N SER A 566 64.08 14.59 -24.51
CA SER A 566 65.00 15.71 -24.77
C SER A 566 64.61 16.98 -23.98
N ASP A 567 65.60 17.50 -23.25
CA ASP A 567 66.05 18.89 -23.09
C ASP A 567 65.12 20.08 -23.43
N ILE A 568 64.85 20.91 -22.42
CA ILE A 568 65.40 22.28 -22.28
C ILE A 568 65.60 22.54 -20.77
N GLN A 569 66.86 22.70 -20.35
CA GLN A 569 67.22 23.26 -19.05
C GLN A 569 67.14 24.79 -19.10
N LEU A 570 66.58 25.44 -18.07
CA LEU A 570 67.36 26.16 -17.04
C LEU A 570 66.46 26.98 -16.09
N THR A 571 66.48 26.52 -14.83
CA THR A 571 66.55 27.31 -13.58
C THR A 571 65.50 28.38 -13.26
N GLN A 572 64.66 28.06 -12.26
CA GLN A 572 64.65 28.79 -10.96
C GLN A 572 64.04 27.90 -9.87
N LYS A 573 64.68 27.92 -8.69
CA LYS A 573 64.50 27.05 -7.52
C LYS A 573 63.07 27.10 -6.94
N PRO A 574 62.50 25.99 -6.43
CA PRO A 574 61.31 26.06 -5.60
C PRO A 574 61.69 26.55 -4.21
N HIS A 575 61.10 27.68 -3.79
CA HIS A 575 61.12 28.13 -2.41
C HIS A 575 60.18 27.23 -1.60
N MET A 576 60.70 26.73 -0.48
CA MET A 576 60.03 25.88 0.50
C MET A 576 58.78 26.54 1.08
N ILE A 577 57.74 25.73 1.31
CA ILE A 577 56.85 25.86 2.47
C ILE A 577 56.73 24.46 3.07
N ASP A 578 57.56 24.22 4.09
CA ASP A 578 57.35 23.20 5.11
C ASP A 578 56.21 23.66 6.02
N SER A 579 55.10 22.92 6.03
CA SER A 579 54.09 22.89 7.10
C SER A 579 52.97 21.92 6.72
N ASN A 580 53.22 20.61 6.79
CA ASN A 580 52.22 19.57 6.44
C ASN A 580 51.70 18.77 7.65
N ASP A 581 52.10 19.08 8.87
CA ASP A 581 51.73 18.28 10.05
C ASP A 581 50.52 18.79 10.84
N SER A 582 50.02 20.00 10.56
CA SER A 582 48.85 20.55 11.26
C SER A 582 47.53 20.12 10.61
N CYS A 583 46.58 19.63 11.42
CA CYS A 583 45.22 19.32 10.97
C CYS A 583 44.58 20.55 10.30
N PRO A 584 43.93 20.41 9.13
CA PRO A 584 43.32 21.55 8.42
C PRO A 584 42.04 22.09 9.10
N VAL A 585 41.55 21.42 10.14
CA VAL A 585 40.37 21.81 10.92
C VAL A 585 40.65 21.67 12.41
N GLY A 586 40.00 22.49 13.24
CA GLY A 586 40.07 22.38 14.69
C GLY A 586 39.58 21.01 15.23
N PRO A 587 39.99 20.61 16.46
CA PRO A 587 39.71 19.28 17.01
C PRO A 587 38.21 18.99 17.20
N GLN A 588 37.41 20.00 17.54
CA GLN A 588 35.96 19.84 17.69
C GLN A 588 35.27 19.66 16.34
N LYS A 589 35.69 20.40 15.32
CA LYS A 589 35.19 20.24 13.94
C LYS A 589 35.57 18.86 13.38
N ALA A 590 36.79 18.40 13.65
CA ALA A 590 37.23 17.04 13.31
C ALA A 590 36.31 15.96 13.93
N ALA A 591 35.94 16.10 15.20
CA ALA A 591 35.07 15.14 15.88
C ALA A 591 33.65 15.09 15.28
N LEU A 592 33.12 16.24 14.87
CA LEU A 592 31.82 16.34 14.20
C LEU A 592 31.84 15.71 12.80
N LEU A 593 32.90 15.98 12.03
CA LEU A 593 33.08 15.36 10.71
C LEU A 593 33.24 13.84 10.81
N ASN A 594 33.94 13.35 11.82
CA ASN A 594 34.07 11.91 12.06
C ASN A 594 32.77 11.23 12.48
N ALA A 595 31.84 11.96 13.11
CA ALA A 595 30.50 11.44 13.37
C ALA A 595 29.72 11.22 12.06
N ILE A 596 29.87 12.12 11.09
CA ILE A 596 29.26 11.99 9.76
C ILE A 596 29.86 10.83 8.97
N LEU A 597 31.19 10.70 8.95
CA LEU A 597 31.88 9.63 8.22
C LEU A 597 31.46 8.22 8.67
N ARG A 598 30.97 8.09 9.91
CA ARG A 598 30.51 6.82 10.48
C ARG A 598 29.00 6.60 10.36
N SER A 599 28.24 7.62 9.97
CA SER A 599 26.80 7.46 9.75
C SER A 599 26.55 6.46 8.62
N ALA A 600 25.50 5.66 8.74
CA ALA A 600 25.09 4.77 7.67
C ALA A 600 24.56 5.59 6.49
N TYR A 601 24.99 5.26 5.27
CA TYR A 601 24.55 5.94 4.06
C TYR A 601 24.39 4.97 2.90
N SER A 602 23.55 5.34 1.94
CA SER A 602 23.50 4.74 0.62
C SER A 602 24.09 5.70 -0.42
N GLU A 603 25.07 5.24 -1.21
CA GLU A 603 25.74 6.06 -2.22
C GLU A 603 24.78 6.71 -3.22
N THR A 604 23.75 5.97 -3.66
CA THR A 604 22.77 6.45 -4.66
C THR A 604 21.91 7.59 -4.13
N PHE A 605 21.63 7.62 -2.83
CA PHE A 605 20.80 8.64 -2.19
C PHE A 605 21.64 9.80 -1.63
N LEU A 606 22.89 9.55 -1.22
CA LEU A 606 23.79 10.59 -0.72
C LEU A 606 24.33 11.47 -1.86
N LEU A 607 24.68 10.89 -3.01
CA LEU A 607 25.35 11.59 -4.12
C LEU A 607 24.57 12.82 -4.64
N PRO A 608 23.23 12.79 -4.84
CA PRO A 608 22.46 13.97 -5.23
C PRO A 608 22.57 15.12 -4.22
N HIS A 609 22.59 14.81 -2.92
CA HIS A 609 22.63 15.83 -1.85
C HIS A 609 24.04 16.42 -1.67
N LEU A 610 25.09 15.64 -1.89
CA LEU A 610 26.47 16.15 -1.82
C LEU A 610 26.74 17.26 -2.85
N LYS A 611 26.02 17.27 -3.99
CA LYS A 611 26.14 18.32 -5.02
C LYS A 611 25.75 19.72 -4.53
N ASP A 612 25.02 19.82 -3.42
CA ASP A 612 24.59 21.10 -2.83
C ASP A 612 25.67 21.78 -1.95
N LEU A 613 26.85 21.16 -1.82
CA LEU A 613 28.01 21.73 -1.13
C LEU A 613 28.73 22.75 -2.01
N SER A 614 29.28 23.80 -1.39
CA SER A 614 30.08 24.79 -2.10
C SER A 614 31.50 24.29 -2.40
N ALA A 615 32.11 24.81 -3.45
CA ALA A 615 33.49 24.49 -3.84
C ALA A 615 34.51 24.62 -2.69
N GLN A 616 34.37 25.66 -1.86
CA GLN A 616 35.26 25.90 -0.71
C GLN A 616 35.07 24.83 0.39
N GLN A 617 33.83 24.44 0.68
CA GLN A 617 33.52 23.38 1.65
C GLN A 617 34.05 22.03 1.16
N VAL A 618 33.91 21.72 -0.14
CA VAL A 618 34.42 20.50 -0.75
C VAL A 618 35.95 20.45 -0.67
N MET A 619 36.64 21.55 -0.95
CA MET A 619 38.09 21.61 -0.85
C MET A 619 38.60 21.42 0.57
N LEU A 620 37.99 22.09 1.56
CA LEU A 620 38.33 21.93 2.98
C LEU A 620 38.10 20.47 3.44
N PHE A 621 36.98 19.88 3.04
CA PHE A 621 36.65 18.51 3.43
C PHE A 621 37.58 17.49 2.76
N LEU A 622 37.93 17.65 1.48
CA LEU A 622 38.91 16.80 0.80
C LEU A 622 40.31 16.91 1.41
N GLN A 623 40.74 18.11 1.83
CA GLN A 623 42.00 18.31 2.55
C GLN A 623 41.99 17.58 3.90
N TYR A 624 40.87 17.66 4.63
CA TYR A 624 40.70 16.94 5.90
C TYR A 624 40.71 15.41 5.72
N LEU A 625 39.99 14.87 4.73
CA LEU A 625 39.99 13.44 4.44
C LEU A 625 41.38 12.93 4.05
N ARG A 626 42.14 13.72 3.28
CA ARG A 626 43.53 13.41 2.95
C ARG A 626 44.41 13.37 4.21
N TYR A 627 44.26 14.35 5.10
CA TYR A 627 44.99 14.38 6.37
C TYR A 627 44.66 13.16 7.25
N LEU A 628 43.38 12.80 7.37
CA LEU A 628 42.94 11.60 8.09
C LEU A 628 43.56 10.35 7.49
N TYR A 629 43.53 10.23 6.16
CA TYR A 629 44.10 9.09 5.46
C TYR A 629 45.61 8.95 5.73
N GLU A 630 46.39 10.04 5.62
CA GLU A 630 47.83 10.05 5.89
C GLU A 630 48.11 9.60 7.35
N LYS A 631 47.35 10.11 8.33
CA LYS A 631 47.46 9.71 9.74
C LYS A 631 47.02 8.28 10.04
N CYS A 632 46.04 7.73 9.32
CA CYS A 632 45.67 6.31 9.39
C CYS A 632 46.78 5.41 8.84
N SER A 633 47.50 5.85 7.80
CA SER A 633 48.52 5.06 7.13
C SER A 633 49.86 4.96 7.89
N GLU A 634 50.14 5.93 8.77
CA GLU A 634 51.36 5.97 9.61
C GLU A 634 51.31 4.96 10.78
N LYS A 635 50.13 4.56 11.23
CA LYS A 635 49.96 3.58 12.32
C LYS A 635 49.88 2.18 11.74
N VAL A 636 50.77 1.29 12.19
CA VAL A 636 50.89 -0.11 11.72
C VAL A 636 49.61 -0.94 11.96
N SER A 637 48.70 -0.48 12.82
CA SER A 637 47.34 -0.99 12.93
C SER A 637 46.40 -0.25 11.98
N MET A 638 45.73 -0.97 11.07
CA MET A 638 44.66 -0.45 10.21
C MET A 638 43.45 0.12 10.99
N ASP A 639 43.46 -0.02 12.32
CA ASP A 639 42.59 0.66 13.27
C ASP A 639 43.40 1.71 14.05
N LEU A 640 42.97 2.97 13.98
CA LEU A 640 43.42 4.01 14.91
C LEU A 640 43.00 3.62 16.35
N PRO A 641 43.84 3.79 17.38
CA PRO A 641 43.37 3.62 18.75
C PRO A 641 42.25 4.64 19.00
N GLY A 642 41.09 4.20 19.50
CA GLY A 642 39.90 5.02 19.73
C GLY A 642 38.61 4.30 19.32
N VAL A 643 37.60 4.27 20.21
CA VAL A 643 36.34 3.49 20.01
C VAL A 643 35.47 4.04 18.86
N LEU A 644 35.77 5.24 18.35
CA LEU A 644 34.89 6.02 17.45
C LEU A 644 35.62 6.64 16.24
N CYS A 645 36.75 6.07 15.77
CA CYS A 645 37.51 6.57 14.62
C CYS A 645 36.98 6.04 13.27
N PRO A 646 37.00 6.83 12.17
CA PRO A 646 36.62 6.34 10.84
C PRO A 646 37.67 5.38 10.26
N THR A 647 37.22 4.35 9.53
CA THR A 647 38.10 3.38 8.87
C THR A 647 38.70 3.94 7.58
N ILE A 648 39.83 3.37 7.14
CA ILE A 648 40.46 3.75 5.86
C ILE A 648 39.49 3.59 4.69
N ASN A 649 38.68 2.53 4.68
CA ASN A 649 37.68 2.28 3.63
C ASN A 649 36.63 3.38 3.60
N GLN A 650 36.04 3.74 4.75
CA GLN A 650 35.08 4.85 4.83
C GLN A 650 35.68 6.16 4.32
N ILE A 651 36.93 6.47 4.69
CA ILE A 651 37.61 7.68 4.21
C ILE A 651 37.74 7.66 2.68
N MET A 652 38.16 6.52 2.11
CA MET A 652 38.30 6.35 0.66
C MET A 652 36.95 6.46 -0.05
N ASP A 653 35.90 5.83 0.47
CA ASP A 653 34.55 5.87 -0.11
C ASP A 653 34.01 7.31 -0.12
N TRP A 654 34.17 8.06 0.98
CA TRP A 654 33.78 9.47 1.04
C TRP A 654 34.62 10.37 0.13
N MET A 655 35.92 10.11 -0.05
CA MET A 655 36.74 10.81 -1.04
C MET A 655 36.24 10.56 -2.47
N CYS A 656 35.93 9.31 -2.82
CA CYS A 656 35.37 8.94 -4.11
C CYS A 656 34.03 9.63 -4.35
N LEU A 657 33.10 9.59 -3.38
CA LEU A 657 31.78 10.21 -3.49
C LEU A 657 31.84 11.73 -3.67
N LEU A 658 32.74 12.42 -2.97
CA LEU A 658 32.93 13.87 -3.12
C LEU A 658 33.51 14.22 -4.49
N LEU A 659 34.47 13.43 -4.97
CA LEU A 659 35.03 13.60 -6.31
C LEU A 659 33.95 13.33 -7.36
N ASP A 660 33.17 12.26 -7.25
CA ASP A 660 32.09 11.95 -8.20
C ASP A 660 31.00 13.03 -8.22
N ALA A 661 30.70 13.64 -7.08
CA ALA A 661 29.73 14.74 -6.98
C ALA A 661 30.25 16.05 -7.62
N HIS A 662 31.53 16.39 -7.44
CA HIS A 662 32.09 17.72 -7.73
C HIS A 662 33.27 17.75 -8.71
N PHE A 663 33.58 16.65 -9.41
CA PHE A 663 34.79 16.53 -10.23
C PHE A 663 34.98 17.69 -11.22
N THR A 664 33.91 18.05 -11.94
CA THR A 664 33.94 19.13 -12.93
C THR A 664 34.24 20.50 -12.31
N VAL A 665 33.72 20.76 -11.11
CA VAL A 665 33.96 22.00 -10.36
C VAL A 665 35.38 22.00 -9.79
N VAL A 666 35.81 20.89 -9.18
CA VAL A 666 37.13 20.75 -8.56
C VAL A 666 38.25 20.86 -9.60
N VAL A 667 38.11 20.28 -10.80
CA VAL A 667 39.13 20.38 -11.87
C VAL A 667 39.33 21.82 -12.36
N MET A 668 38.29 22.66 -12.29
CA MET A 668 38.33 24.06 -12.72
C MET A 668 38.97 24.99 -11.68
N LEU A 669 39.18 24.52 -10.44
CA LEU A 669 39.80 25.29 -9.36
C LEU A 669 41.33 25.18 -9.41
N PRO A 670 42.07 26.31 -9.39
CA PRO A 670 43.53 26.27 -9.42
C PRO A 670 44.13 25.65 -8.16
N GLU A 671 43.51 25.83 -6.98
CA GLU A 671 43.99 25.24 -5.72
C GLU A 671 43.87 23.71 -5.69
N ALA A 672 42.91 23.14 -6.44
CA ALA A 672 42.67 21.71 -6.48
C ALA A 672 43.72 20.93 -7.28
N LYS A 673 44.43 21.59 -8.22
CA LYS A 673 45.41 20.92 -9.09
C LYS A 673 46.54 20.26 -8.29
N GLY A 674 47.01 20.91 -7.22
CA GLY A 674 48.02 20.36 -6.33
C GLY A 674 47.50 19.16 -5.55
N LEU A 675 46.30 19.28 -4.97
CA LEU A 675 45.65 18.20 -4.21
C LEU A 675 45.37 16.97 -5.07
N LEU A 676 44.79 17.15 -6.26
CA LEU A 676 44.50 16.07 -7.21
C LEU A 676 45.77 15.40 -7.74
N SER A 677 46.83 16.16 -8.00
CA SER A 677 48.11 15.57 -8.41
C SER A 677 48.72 14.70 -7.32
N ASN A 678 48.62 15.13 -6.06
CA ASN A 678 49.08 14.36 -4.91
C ASN A 678 48.24 13.09 -4.70
N LEU A 679 46.90 13.21 -4.74
CA LEU A 679 45.99 12.06 -4.66
C LEU A 679 46.26 11.05 -5.79
N HIS A 680 46.48 11.51 -7.03
CA HIS A 680 46.78 10.62 -8.17
C HIS A 680 48.12 9.91 -8.03
N LYS A 681 49.18 10.62 -7.62
CA LYS A 681 50.49 10.01 -7.33
C LYS A 681 50.37 8.96 -6.22
N PHE A 682 49.60 9.28 -5.19
CA PHE A 682 49.36 8.41 -4.06
C PHE A 682 48.58 7.14 -4.44
N VAL A 683 47.44 7.28 -5.13
CA VAL A 683 46.64 6.14 -5.62
C VAL A 683 47.49 5.25 -6.54
N ARG A 684 48.33 5.84 -7.40
CA ARG A 684 49.28 5.10 -8.22
C ARG A 684 50.28 4.29 -7.39
N ALA A 685 50.80 4.86 -6.30
CA ALA A 685 51.70 4.16 -5.38
C ALA A 685 50.98 3.00 -4.68
N GLN A 686 49.75 3.21 -4.21
CA GLN A 686 48.91 2.17 -3.59
C GLN A 686 48.60 1.02 -4.55
N VAL A 687 48.15 1.32 -5.78
CA VAL A 687 47.87 0.30 -6.80
C VAL A 687 49.13 -0.52 -7.11
N ARG A 688 50.30 0.11 -7.18
CA ARG A 688 51.58 -0.59 -7.33
C ARG A 688 51.86 -1.50 -6.13
N PHE A 689 51.73 -0.99 -4.91
CA PHE A 689 51.92 -1.77 -3.69
C PHE A 689 51.01 -3.00 -3.63
N TYR A 690 49.71 -2.83 -3.82
CA TYR A 690 48.75 -3.97 -3.84
C TYR A 690 49.03 -4.93 -5.00
N SER A 691 49.49 -4.44 -6.15
CA SER A 691 49.87 -5.32 -7.26
C SER A 691 51.10 -6.18 -6.94
N GLU A 692 52.08 -5.65 -6.22
CA GLU A 692 53.23 -6.43 -5.75
C GLU A 692 52.82 -7.39 -4.63
N LEU A 693 51.93 -6.96 -3.72
CA LEU A 693 51.42 -7.81 -2.64
C LEU A 693 50.61 -8.99 -3.20
N ASN A 694 49.78 -8.78 -4.22
CA ASN A 694 49.05 -9.86 -4.90
C ASN A 694 49.99 -10.88 -5.58
N LYS A 695 51.15 -10.45 -6.09
CA LYS A 695 52.16 -11.40 -6.62
C LYS A 695 52.76 -12.27 -5.51
N ILE A 696 52.93 -11.71 -4.32
CA ILE A 696 53.45 -12.43 -3.14
C ILE A 696 52.37 -13.35 -2.55
N GLU A 697 51.09 -12.96 -2.59
CA GLU A 697 49.97 -13.76 -2.08
C GLU A 697 49.90 -15.14 -2.74
N GLY A 698 50.00 -15.21 -4.07
CA GLY A 698 50.01 -16.50 -4.79
C GLY A 698 51.20 -17.40 -4.39
N SER A 699 52.35 -16.79 -4.09
CA SER A 699 53.54 -17.51 -3.59
C SER A 699 53.35 -17.99 -2.14
N LEU A 700 52.68 -17.19 -1.30
CA LEU A 700 52.33 -17.51 0.09
C LEU A 700 51.29 -18.64 0.18
N GLN A 701 50.28 -18.63 -0.68
CA GLN A 701 49.28 -19.69 -0.77
C GLN A 701 49.92 -21.03 -1.15
N GLU A 702 50.88 -21.02 -2.07
CA GLU A 702 51.62 -22.23 -2.45
C GLU A 702 52.54 -22.72 -1.32
N LEU A 703 53.22 -21.81 -0.61
CA LEU A 703 53.99 -22.15 0.59
C LEU A 703 53.12 -22.73 1.72
N GLN A 704 51.91 -22.21 1.93
CA GLN A 704 50.94 -22.79 2.85
C GLN A 704 50.51 -24.19 2.40
N ARG A 705 50.33 -24.41 1.10
CA ARG A 705 49.98 -25.71 0.51
C ARG A 705 51.09 -26.74 0.71
N ILE A 706 52.34 -26.35 0.47
CA ILE A 706 53.53 -27.20 0.71
C ILE A 706 53.66 -27.57 2.19
N LYS A 707 53.34 -26.65 3.11
CA LYS A 707 53.36 -26.96 4.56
C LYS A 707 52.28 -27.97 5.00
N HIS A 708 51.19 -28.12 4.25
CA HIS A 708 50.12 -29.08 4.52
C HIS A 708 50.34 -30.44 3.84
N GLN A 709 51.16 -30.51 2.78
CA GLN A 709 51.75 -31.75 2.31
C GLN A 709 52.89 -32.15 3.25
N LYS A 710 52.54 -32.80 4.36
CA LYS A 710 53.47 -33.79 4.91
C LYS A 710 53.58 -34.89 3.87
N ASP A 711 54.68 -34.91 3.11
CA ASP A 711 55.08 -36.09 2.36
C ASP A 711 55.34 -37.20 3.37
N ILE A 712 54.27 -37.94 3.70
CA ILE A 712 54.37 -39.26 4.29
C ILE A 712 54.64 -40.18 3.11
N ASP A 713 55.86 -40.14 2.59
CA ASP A 713 56.36 -41.27 1.83
C ASP A 713 56.42 -42.45 2.81
N LEU A 714 55.55 -43.44 2.60
CA LEU A 714 55.38 -44.59 3.49
C LEU A 714 56.64 -45.49 3.55
N TYR A 715 57.71 -45.14 2.82
CA TYR A 715 59.04 -45.70 2.91
C TYR A 715 60.05 -44.91 2.03
N SER A 716 61.27 -44.72 2.54
CA SER A 716 62.43 -44.26 1.79
C SER A 716 63.53 -45.33 1.82
N ILE A 717 64.27 -45.51 0.72
CA ILE A 717 65.51 -46.31 0.71
C ILE A 717 66.67 -45.36 0.88
N GLU A 718 67.39 -45.49 1.99
CA GLU A 718 68.66 -44.82 2.20
C GLU A 718 69.79 -45.86 2.15
N VAL A 719 70.81 -45.58 1.34
CA VAL A 719 72.02 -46.42 1.26
C VAL A 719 73.00 -45.89 2.29
N LEU A 720 73.27 -46.70 3.32
CA LEU A 720 74.29 -46.41 4.33
C LEU A 720 75.57 -47.18 3.98
N GLU A 721 76.68 -46.45 3.84
CA GLU A 721 78.01 -47.03 3.70
C GLU A 721 78.50 -47.46 5.09
N LEU A 722 78.69 -48.77 5.29
CA LEU A 722 79.22 -49.32 6.54
C LEU A 722 80.75 -49.24 6.51
N VAL A 723 81.33 -48.39 7.37
CA VAL A 723 82.77 -48.35 7.69
C VAL A 723 82.99 -48.85 9.11
#